data_AF-A0AAD7JT87-F1
#
_entry.id   AF-A0AAD7JT87-F1
#
_cell.length_a   1.000
_cell.length_b   1.000
_cell.length_c   1.000
_cell.angle_alpha   90.00
_cell.angle_beta   90.00
_cell.angle_gamma   90.00
#
_symmetry.space_group_name_H-M   'P 1'
#
loop_
_entity.id
_entity.type
_entity.pdbx_description
1 polymer ?
#
loop_
_entity_poly.entity_id
_entity_poly.type
_entity_poly.pdbx_seq_one_letter_code
_entity_poly.pdbx_strand_id
1 'polypeptide(L)'
;MSAEALLAADYVNESHIRAFAEALDSDADRDNFRPPDASNASGPPSPVVQPSSRVRKVSALSDFAPVNLKVKRRKRNKSYESRGKGPRHDWTFVLFRWPLLAFIFLFIAAEFGGYVFLRQLVNVKEWISAWRGKKGLLRKKLRAARTYEEWKEAALVLDEYLHFDEWKKEDEDPFYDWKLVRKVHRSLKTLREKKDVRAVLGVLETCIRSNFAAVESPRLYSETFLGTKDLIESYFEEQEKALEFIRESPDLKIDEKKRFFKAANTNLGISALCLSGGASFGYYHIGVVKAFLDAALLPRVITGTSAGGLIAALCCTRTDAELRLLLVPQLATRITACEESISIWSKRIWRTGARFDPILWARKCSFFTRGSMTFKEAYLRTGRILNISVIPADRHSPTRLLNYLTAPDTLVWSALLASAAVPGILPPVVLMQKLRDGSAVPWNWGSRFKDGSLRVDVPIQGLHTYFNVTHPVVSQVNPHVHLFFFAPRGSAGKPVAHRKGKGWRGNFILSAAEQWLKHELTKNFKLIRDLELLPQLLGQDWSSVFLQRFDGHVTIWPRTRFWDWLRILSDPDPMELERMMRMGQIVTWPKLRMIANRAKIENQIYLGRQFVRNSLKSKVMPTPTVTKSGTPPPSGSDRPLSVDTDAETAFTHNHPRSFFRNKRIHISPSNSGTSTPRDGRHQDPLRSPAARRKWASSLLNTGDKTQVSPPSINPLASHSGSDSFFTRLRTRSLSTLSTAATPKELPLEAAEDAWSTDSSSDDGLVEFLDDREHSSVFVEEDV
;
A
#
# COMPACT_ATOMS: atom_id res chain seq x y z
N MET A 1 5.23 -34.50 -2.84
CA MET A 1 4.13 -34.28 -3.82
C MET A 1 4.78 -33.75 -5.10
N SER A 2 4.56 -34.38 -6.25
CA SER A 2 5.18 -33.97 -7.53
C SER A 2 4.51 -32.70 -8.10
N ALA A 3 5.19 -31.97 -8.98
CA ALA A 3 4.64 -30.77 -9.64
C ALA A 3 3.37 -31.10 -10.45
N GLU A 4 3.38 -32.23 -11.16
CA GLU A 4 2.23 -32.73 -11.92
C GLU A 4 1.02 -33.03 -11.02
N ALA A 5 1.24 -33.66 -9.86
CA ALA A 5 0.16 -33.91 -8.91
C ALA A 5 -0.46 -32.61 -8.37
N LEU A 6 0.37 -31.58 -8.11
CA LEU A 6 -0.11 -30.27 -7.66
C LEU A 6 -0.90 -29.53 -8.76
N LEU A 7 -0.48 -29.66 -10.02
CA LEU A 7 -1.17 -29.10 -11.18
C LEU A 7 -2.42 -29.88 -11.56
N ALA A 8 -2.49 -31.18 -11.31
CA ALA A 8 -3.63 -32.05 -11.62
C ALA A 8 -4.70 -32.05 -10.51
N ALA A 9 -4.37 -31.62 -9.30
CA ALA A 9 -5.31 -31.60 -8.18
C ALA A 9 -6.58 -30.79 -8.47
N ASP A 10 -7.73 -31.41 -8.23
CA ASP A 10 -9.03 -30.74 -8.20
C ASP A 10 -9.41 -30.40 -6.75
N TYR A 11 -9.83 -29.16 -6.54
CA TYR A 11 -10.17 -28.63 -5.22
C TYR A 11 -11.61 -28.13 -5.15
N VAL A 12 -12.42 -28.36 -6.19
CA VAL A 12 -13.81 -27.90 -6.24
C VAL A 12 -14.64 -28.67 -5.22
N ASN A 13 -15.39 -27.95 -4.40
CA ASN A 13 -16.40 -28.52 -3.51
C ASN A 13 -17.79 -28.12 -4.02
N GLU A 14 -18.49 -29.06 -4.67
CA GLU A 14 -19.78 -28.81 -5.31
C GLU A 14 -20.86 -28.33 -4.34
N SER A 15 -20.82 -28.75 -3.06
CA SER A 15 -21.80 -28.27 -2.07
C SER A 15 -21.69 -26.76 -1.83
N HIS A 16 -20.47 -26.22 -1.80
CA HIS A 16 -20.24 -24.80 -1.60
C HIS A 16 -20.55 -23.98 -2.84
N ILE A 17 -20.30 -24.54 -4.03
CA ILE A 17 -20.64 -23.90 -5.31
C ILE A 17 -22.16 -23.82 -5.48
N ARG A 18 -22.91 -24.88 -5.10
CA ARG A 18 -24.38 -24.86 -5.10
C ARG A 18 -24.94 -23.82 -4.13
N ALA A 19 -24.44 -23.78 -2.89
CA ALA A 19 -24.85 -22.77 -1.91
C ALA A 19 -24.59 -21.34 -2.40
N PHE A 20 -23.52 -21.13 -3.20
CA PHE A 20 -23.24 -19.85 -3.81
C PHE A 20 -24.18 -19.51 -4.96
N ALA A 21 -24.53 -20.48 -5.82
CA ALA A 21 -25.54 -20.28 -6.86
C ALA A 21 -26.90 -19.88 -6.24
N GLU A 22 -27.32 -20.60 -5.20
CA GLU A 22 -28.54 -20.28 -4.44
C GLU A 22 -28.48 -18.87 -3.81
N ALA A 23 -27.32 -18.46 -3.31
CA ALA A 23 -27.12 -17.11 -2.75
C ALA A 23 -27.21 -16.01 -3.81
N LEU A 24 -26.71 -16.26 -5.04
CA LEU A 24 -26.80 -15.29 -6.15
C LEU A 24 -28.26 -15.09 -6.60
N ASP A 25 -29.03 -16.18 -6.66
CA ASP A 25 -30.44 -16.18 -7.07
C ASP A 25 -31.36 -15.58 -6.00
N SER A 26 -31.19 -15.99 -4.73
CA SER A 26 -32.05 -15.54 -3.61
C SER A 26 -31.96 -14.04 -3.33
N ASP A 27 -30.81 -13.40 -3.56
CA ASP A 27 -30.68 -11.95 -3.45
C ASP A 27 -31.17 -11.21 -4.71
N ALA A 28 -31.32 -11.87 -5.87
CA ALA A 28 -31.92 -11.26 -7.07
C ALA A 28 -33.41 -10.97 -6.88
N ASP A 29 -34.11 -11.81 -6.11
CA ASP A 29 -35.52 -11.59 -5.74
C ASP A 29 -35.72 -10.47 -4.70
N ARG A 30 -34.65 -10.11 -3.98
CA ARG A 30 -34.69 -9.00 -2.99
C ARG A 30 -34.67 -7.62 -3.63
N ASP A 31 -33.93 -7.44 -4.73
CA ASP A 31 -33.94 -6.19 -5.50
C ASP A 31 -35.24 -5.99 -6.32
N ASN A 32 -36.05 -7.06 -6.47
CA ASN A 32 -37.34 -7.06 -7.16
C ASN A 32 -38.56 -6.93 -6.23
N PHE A 33 -38.38 -6.73 -4.91
CA PHE A 33 -39.51 -6.60 -3.99
C PHE A 33 -40.21 -5.24 -4.13
N ARG A 34 -41.17 -5.18 -5.04
CA ARG A 34 -42.32 -4.25 -4.94
C ARG A 34 -43.03 -4.58 -3.62
N PRO A 35 -43.31 -3.62 -2.72
CA PRO A 35 -44.19 -3.90 -1.59
C PRO A 35 -45.53 -4.38 -2.17
N PRO A 36 -46.13 -5.48 -1.66
CA PRO A 36 -47.43 -5.90 -2.14
C PRO A 36 -48.43 -4.78 -1.83
N ASP A 37 -49.14 -4.33 -2.85
CA ASP A 37 -50.26 -3.40 -2.70
C ASP A 37 -51.25 -4.01 -1.69
N ALA A 38 -51.43 -3.32 -0.57
CA ALA A 38 -52.45 -3.64 0.42
C ALA A 38 -53.82 -3.22 -0.11
N SER A 39 -54.33 -3.96 -1.10
CA SER A 39 -55.75 -3.94 -1.47
C SER A 39 -56.07 -5.21 -2.24
N ASN A 40 -56.47 -6.25 -1.51
CA ASN A 40 -57.54 -7.19 -1.87
C ASN A 40 -57.58 -8.30 -0.82
N ALA A 41 -58.31 -8.03 0.26
CA ALA A 41 -58.77 -9.06 1.17
C ALA A 41 -60.01 -9.73 0.57
N SER A 42 -59.87 -10.98 0.14
CA SER A 42 -60.92 -12.00 0.25
C SER A 42 -60.34 -13.35 -0.17
N GLY A 43 -60.12 -14.22 0.81
CA GLY A 43 -59.95 -15.65 0.58
C GLY A 43 -60.69 -16.40 1.68
N PRO A 44 -61.31 -17.57 1.41
CA PRO A 44 -61.73 -18.48 2.45
C PRO A 44 -60.54 -19.39 2.89
N PRO A 45 -60.59 -20.00 4.09
CA PRO A 45 -59.39 -20.49 4.78
C PRO A 45 -59.17 -22.00 4.65
N SER A 46 -57.90 -22.45 4.75
CA SER A 46 -57.39 -23.69 5.42
C SER A 46 -55.91 -23.97 5.02
N PRO A 47 -55.14 -24.81 5.75
CA PRO A 47 -54.75 -24.67 7.15
C PRO A 47 -53.22 -24.62 7.39
N VAL A 48 -52.91 -24.09 8.57
CA VAL A 48 -51.66 -23.98 9.35
C VAL A 48 -50.50 -24.95 9.04
N VAL A 49 -49.34 -24.40 8.69
CA VAL A 49 -47.99 -24.95 8.98
C VAL A 49 -47.14 -23.83 9.60
N GLN A 50 -46.42 -24.15 10.68
CA GLN A 50 -45.76 -23.21 11.60
C GLN A 50 -44.60 -22.39 10.97
N PRO A 51 -44.38 -21.12 11.35
CA PRO A 51 -43.27 -20.31 10.87
C PRO A 51 -42.03 -20.43 11.76
N SER A 52 -40.86 -20.68 11.16
CA SER A 52 -39.56 -20.47 11.80
C SER A 52 -39.20 -18.97 11.80
N SER A 53 -38.56 -18.54 12.88
CA SER A 53 -38.38 -17.15 13.31
C SER A 53 -37.63 -16.24 12.33
N ARG A 54 -38.34 -15.28 11.71
CA ARG A 54 -37.74 -14.12 11.03
C ARG A 54 -37.40 -13.03 12.05
N VAL A 55 -36.12 -12.76 12.24
CA VAL A 55 -35.63 -11.66 13.08
C VAL A 55 -35.90 -10.32 12.36
N ARG A 56 -36.74 -9.48 12.98
CA ARG A 56 -37.03 -8.09 12.56
C ARG A 56 -35.77 -7.22 12.71
N LYS A 57 -35.43 -6.42 11.69
CA LYS A 57 -34.46 -5.33 11.83
C LYS A 57 -35.08 -4.25 12.72
N VAL A 58 -34.38 -3.90 13.80
CA VAL A 58 -34.71 -2.77 14.67
C VAL A 58 -34.31 -1.49 13.93
N SER A 59 -35.29 -0.70 13.49
CA SER A 59 -35.08 0.68 13.07
C SER A 59 -35.33 1.59 14.28
N ALA A 60 -34.33 2.38 14.68
CA ALA A 60 -34.52 3.42 15.66
C ALA A 60 -35.48 4.48 15.10
N LEU A 61 -36.72 4.48 15.58
CA LEU A 61 -37.62 5.61 15.42
C LEU A 61 -37.11 6.72 16.36
N SER A 62 -36.79 7.87 15.78
CA SER A 62 -36.43 9.08 16.52
C SER A 62 -37.68 9.66 17.20
N ASP A 63 -37.66 9.72 18.54
CA ASP A 63 -38.73 10.20 19.44
C ASP A 63 -38.96 11.73 19.44
N PHE A 64 -38.64 12.45 18.36
CA PHE A 64 -38.79 13.91 18.29
C PHE A 64 -39.69 14.35 17.13
N ALA A 65 -40.97 14.01 17.19
CA ALA A 65 -41.99 14.63 16.34
C ALA A 65 -43.17 15.12 17.21
N PRO A 66 -43.52 16.42 17.17
CA PRO A 66 -44.62 16.94 17.96
C PRO A 66 -45.97 16.42 17.44
N VAL A 67 -46.80 15.99 18.38
CA VAL A 67 -48.14 15.43 18.16
C VAL A 67 -49.13 16.58 17.92
N ASN A 68 -49.81 16.52 16.77
CA ASN A 68 -50.94 17.36 16.30
C ASN A 68 -50.62 18.62 15.48
N LEU A 69 -50.46 18.45 14.15
CA LEU A 69 -50.72 19.50 13.16
C LEU A 69 -51.85 19.05 12.21
N LYS A 70 -52.99 19.75 12.25
CA LYS A 70 -54.08 19.60 11.26
C LYS A 70 -53.63 20.15 9.92
N VAL A 71 -53.32 19.28 8.95
CA VAL A 71 -53.01 19.68 7.58
C VAL A 71 -54.27 19.62 6.72
N LYS A 72 -54.71 20.76 6.18
CA LYS A 72 -55.77 20.85 5.16
C LYS A 72 -55.36 20.06 3.91
N ARG A 73 -56.19 19.11 3.49
CA ARG A 73 -56.03 18.34 2.24
C ARG A 73 -56.09 19.27 1.03
N ARG A 74 -54.93 19.69 0.51
CA ARG A 74 -54.81 20.25 -0.84
C ARG A 74 -54.65 19.07 -1.81
N LYS A 75 -55.54 18.95 -2.80
CA LYS A 75 -55.45 17.95 -3.88
C LYS A 75 -54.06 18.04 -4.52
N ARG A 76 -53.22 17.05 -4.22
CA ARG A 76 -51.87 16.93 -4.77
C ARG A 76 -51.97 16.19 -6.09
N ASN A 77 -51.67 16.87 -7.19
CA ASN A 77 -51.55 16.27 -8.51
C ASN A 77 -50.63 15.05 -8.45
N LYS A 78 -51.10 13.94 -9.04
CA LYS A 78 -50.34 12.71 -9.26
C LYS A 78 -49.13 13.02 -10.14
N SER A 79 -47.96 13.17 -9.52
CA SER A 79 -46.68 13.30 -10.20
C SER A 79 -45.55 12.93 -9.25
N TYR A 80 -45.61 11.78 -8.58
CA TYR A 80 -44.46 11.26 -7.85
C TYR A 80 -44.50 9.74 -7.83
N GLU A 81 -43.97 9.15 -8.90
CA GLU A 81 -43.26 7.87 -8.85
C GLU A 81 -42.16 7.91 -9.92
N SER A 82 -41.09 8.67 -9.63
CA SER A 82 -39.82 8.56 -10.34
C SER A 82 -38.80 8.02 -9.35
N ARG A 83 -38.58 6.71 -9.44
CA ARG A 83 -37.42 5.99 -8.87
C ARG A 83 -36.14 6.83 -9.00
N GLY A 84 -35.43 6.99 -7.88
CA GLY A 84 -33.97 7.16 -7.80
C GLY A 84 -33.29 8.08 -8.82
N LYS A 85 -33.70 9.34 -8.94
CA LYS A 85 -32.89 10.34 -9.66
C LYS A 85 -32.14 11.19 -8.63
N GLY A 86 -30.82 11.31 -8.82
CA GLY A 86 -29.92 12.14 -8.02
C GLY A 86 -30.29 13.63 -8.05
N PRO A 87 -29.42 14.51 -7.54
CA PRO A 87 -29.71 15.94 -7.47
C PRO A 87 -30.18 16.45 -8.84
N ARG A 88 -31.25 17.25 -8.85
CA ARG A 88 -31.77 17.84 -10.09
C ARG A 88 -30.69 18.74 -10.65
N HIS A 89 -29.99 18.28 -11.67
CA HIS A 89 -28.97 19.08 -12.33
C HIS A 89 -29.63 20.28 -13.01
N ASP A 90 -28.98 21.44 -12.89
CA ASP A 90 -29.43 22.67 -13.54
C ASP A 90 -29.56 22.49 -15.05
N TRP A 91 -30.50 23.21 -15.68
CA TRP A 91 -30.70 23.12 -17.14
C TRP A 91 -29.42 23.53 -17.91
N THR A 92 -28.64 24.46 -17.36
CA THR A 92 -27.31 24.83 -17.86
C THR A 92 -26.36 23.64 -17.87
N PHE A 93 -26.35 22.83 -16.81
CA PHE A 93 -25.56 21.61 -16.75
C PHE A 93 -26.00 20.63 -17.85
N VAL A 94 -27.30 20.39 -18.02
CA VAL A 94 -27.78 19.45 -19.05
C VAL A 94 -27.41 19.91 -20.47
N LEU A 95 -27.49 21.22 -20.74
CA LEU A 95 -27.18 21.80 -22.05
C LEU A 95 -25.67 21.79 -22.35
N PHE A 96 -24.84 22.24 -21.40
CA PHE A 96 -23.40 22.42 -21.62
C PHE A 96 -22.56 21.19 -21.30
N ARG A 97 -23.09 20.19 -20.59
CA ARG A 97 -22.34 18.99 -20.19
C ARG A 97 -21.69 18.27 -21.38
N TRP A 98 -22.46 17.96 -22.41
CA TRP A 98 -21.95 17.17 -23.54
C TRP A 98 -20.98 17.96 -24.44
N PRO A 99 -21.27 19.23 -24.81
CA PRO A 99 -20.29 20.07 -25.52
C PRO A 99 -19.00 20.26 -24.73
N LEU A 100 -19.09 20.55 -23.42
CA LEU A 100 -17.93 20.74 -22.57
C LEU A 100 -17.12 19.45 -22.42
N LEU A 101 -17.79 18.32 -22.20
CA LEU A 101 -17.14 17.01 -22.11
C LEU A 101 -16.43 16.64 -23.42
N ALA A 102 -17.07 16.87 -24.57
CA ALA A 102 -16.46 16.62 -25.89
C ALA A 102 -15.23 17.51 -26.13
N PHE A 103 -15.32 18.80 -25.75
CA PHE A 103 -14.20 19.73 -25.84
C PHE A 103 -13.02 19.29 -24.96
N ILE A 104 -13.28 18.96 -23.69
CA ILE A 104 -12.23 18.48 -22.77
C ILE A 104 -11.62 17.16 -23.29
N PHE A 105 -12.43 16.22 -23.80
CA PHE A 105 -11.89 14.97 -24.37
C PHE A 105 -11.04 15.20 -25.62
N LEU A 106 -11.42 16.14 -26.49
CA LEU A 106 -10.60 16.51 -27.64
C LEU A 106 -9.24 17.05 -27.19
N PHE A 107 -9.24 17.89 -26.15
CA PHE A 107 -8.03 18.45 -25.57
C PHE A 107 -7.15 17.36 -24.93
N ILE A 108 -7.75 16.47 -24.12
CA ILE A 108 -7.07 15.29 -23.55
C ILE A 108 -6.50 14.40 -24.66
N ALA A 109 -7.23 14.19 -25.76
CA ALA A 109 -6.74 13.36 -26.87
C ALA A 109 -5.53 13.99 -27.57
N ALA A 110 -5.54 15.31 -27.77
CA ALA A 110 -4.41 16.04 -28.33
C ALA A 110 -3.18 16.02 -27.40
N GLU A 111 -3.37 16.31 -26.11
CA GLU A 111 -2.32 16.23 -25.09
C GLU A 111 -1.74 14.82 -24.96
N PHE A 112 -2.61 13.80 -24.97
CA PHE A 112 -2.21 12.40 -24.92
C PHE A 112 -1.42 12.01 -26.18
N GLY A 113 -1.83 12.47 -27.36
CA GLY A 113 -1.08 12.31 -28.61
C GLY A 113 0.32 12.93 -28.51
N GLY A 114 0.40 14.18 -28.03
CA GLY A 114 1.68 14.88 -27.78
C GLY A 114 2.55 14.14 -26.76
N TYR A 115 1.95 13.62 -25.69
CA TYR A 115 2.62 12.82 -24.66
C TYR A 115 3.23 11.54 -25.25
N VAL A 116 2.45 10.77 -26.02
CA VAL A 116 2.93 9.54 -26.66
C VAL A 116 4.06 9.85 -27.64
N PHE A 117 3.91 10.89 -28.46
CA PHE A 117 4.95 11.33 -29.40
C PHE A 117 6.26 11.68 -28.67
N LEU A 118 6.18 12.50 -27.62
CA LEU A 118 7.33 12.88 -26.80
C LEU A 118 8.01 11.65 -26.16
N ARG A 119 7.23 10.67 -25.69
CA ARG A 119 7.76 9.41 -25.14
C ARG A 119 8.50 8.61 -26.21
N GLN A 120 8.01 8.56 -27.44
CA GLN A 120 8.74 7.89 -28.53
C GLN A 120 10.04 8.63 -28.88
N LEU A 121 10.05 9.96 -28.90
CA LEU A 121 11.28 10.74 -29.10
C LEU A 121 12.33 10.43 -28.02
N VAL A 122 11.94 10.40 -26.75
CA VAL A 122 12.85 10.04 -25.65
C VAL A 122 13.36 8.61 -25.82
N ASN A 123 12.49 7.64 -26.15
CA ASN A 123 12.88 6.25 -26.35
C ASN A 123 13.87 6.10 -27.53
N VAL A 124 13.63 6.76 -28.66
CA VAL A 124 14.52 6.76 -29.83
C VAL A 124 15.87 7.37 -29.47
N LYS A 125 15.88 8.54 -28.82
CA LYS A 125 17.12 9.19 -28.37
C LYS A 125 17.94 8.31 -27.43
N GLU A 126 17.30 7.70 -26.44
CA GLU A 126 17.95 6.77 -25.52
C GLU A 126 18.50 5.55 -26.24
N TRP A 127 17.74 5.00 -27.19
CA TRP A 127 18.16 3.87 -28.00
C TRP A 127 19.41 4.20 -28.82
N ILE A 128 19.45 5.36 -29.48
CA ILE A 128 20.62 5.83 -30.23
C ILE A 128 21.84 5.97 -29.30
N SER A 129 21.66 6.58 -28.12
CA SER A 129 22.73 6.78 -27.13
C SER A 129 23.19 5.49 -26.44
N ALA A 130 22.32 4.49 -26.37
CA ALA A 130 22.57 3.22 -25.70
C ALA A 130 23.10 2.12 -26.62
N TRP A 131 22.81 2.18 -27.92
CA TRP A 131 23.10 1.09 -28.86
C TRP A 131 24.58 1.02 -29.23
N ARG A 132 25.28 2.14 -29.30
CA ARG A 132 26.64 2.19 -29.88
C ARG A 132 27.70 1.45 -29.03
N GLY A 133 28.56 0.67 -29.70
CA GLY A 133 29.79 0.09 -29.16
C GLY A 133 29.63 -0.98 -28.07
N LYS A 134 30.66 -1.12 -27.21
CA LYS A 134 30.74 -2.09 -26.11
C LYS A 134 29.58 -1.96 -25.11
N LYS A 135 29.08 -0.73 -24.88
CA LYS A 135 27.90 -0.44 -24.05
C LYS A 135 26.64 -1.16 -24.53
N GLY A 136 26.41 -1.19 -25.85
CA GLY A 136 25.27 -1.88 -26.46
C GLY A 136 25.33 -3.39 -26.25
N LEU A 137 26.52 -3.98 -26.43
CA LEU A 137 26.77 -5.41 -26.23
C LEU A 137 26.52 -5.84 -24.78
N LEU A 138 27.05 -5.10 -23.79
CA LEU A 138 26.85 -5.39 -22.37
C LEU A 138 25.37 -5.26 -21.97
N ARG A 139 24.66 -4.24 -22.50
CA ARG A 139 23.21 -4.11 -22.29
C ARG A 139 22.42 -5.24 -22.94
N LYS A 140 22.88 -5.78 -24.07
CA LYS A 140 22.28 -6.97 -24.71
C LYS A 140 22.50 -8.20 -23.83
N LYS A 141 23.70 -8.40 -23.28
CA LYS A 141 24.01 -9.47 -22.31
C LYS A 141 23.11 -9.39 -21.07
N LEU A 142 22.99 -8.20 -20.48
CA LEU A 142 22.10 -7.94 -19.33
C LEU A 142 20.63 -8.29 -19.62
N ARG A 143 20.14 -8.00 -20.83
CA ARG A 143 18.76 -8.34 -21.23
C ARG A 143 18.57 -9.82 -21.58
N ALA A 144 19.65 -10.49 -21.99
CA ALA A 144 19.63 -11.90 -22.38
C ALA A 144 19.68 -12.87 -21.19
N ALA A 145 20.08 -12.38 -20.01
CA ALA A 145 20.15 -13.16 -18.77
C ALA A 145 18.84 -13.94 -18.50
N ARG A 146 18.99 -15.18 -18.03
CA ARG A 146 17.89 -16.08 -17.67
C ARG A 146 17.78 -16.27 -16.16
N THR A 147 18.89 -16.15 -15.43
CA THR A 147 18.92 -16.25 -13.97
C THR A 147 19.29 -14.92 -13.33
N TYR A 148 18.98 -14.79 -12.03
CA TYR A 148 19.37 -13.61 -11.26
C TYR A 148 20.91 -13.47 -11.16
N GLU A 149 21.62 -14.59 -11.05
CA GLU A 149 23.09 -14.62 -10.96
C GLU A 149 23.75 -14.12 -12.25
N GLU A 150 23.32 -14.64 -13.41
CA GLU A 150 23.77 -14.14 -14.72
C GLU A 150 23.47 -12.65 -14.90
N TRP A 151 22.29 -12.21 -14.45
CA TRP A 151 21.91 -10.80 -14.50
C TRP A 151 22.81 -9.95 -13.59
N LYS A 152 23.11 -10.43 -12.37
CA LYS A 152 23.97 -9.76 -11.38
C LYS A 152 25.39 -9.61 -11.91
N GLU A 153 25.97 -10.66 -12.49
CA GLU A 153 27.30 -10.61 -13.11
C GLU A 153 27.34 -9.62 -14.29
N ALA A 154 26.34 -9.67 -15.17
CA ALA A 154 26.25 -8.73 -16.28
C ALA A 154 26.06 -7.27 -15.80
N ALA A 155 25.37 -7.06 -14.69
CA ALA A 155 25.19 -5.75 -14.07
C ALA A 155 26.50 -5.21 -13.49
N LEU A 156 27.28 -6.06 -12.79
CA LEU A 156 28.58 -5.70 -12.24
C LEU A 156 29.58 -5.29 -13.33
N VAL A 157 29.71 -6.09 -14.39
CA VAL A 157 30.58 -5.76 -15.53
C VAL A 157 30.16 -4.45 -16.21
N LEU A 158 28.86 -4.14 -16.21
CA LEU A 158 28.34 -2.90 -16.79
C LEU A 158 28.56 -1.69 -15.87
N ASP A 159 28.44 -1.86 -14.56
CA ASP A 159 28.77 -0.84 -13.56
C ASP A 159 30.28 -0.49 -13.62
N GLU A 160 31.15 -1.49 -13.69
CA GLU A 160 32.60 -1.34 -13.83
C GLU A 160 32.95 -0.58 -15.12
N TYR A 161 32.40 -1.01 -16.26
CA TYR A 161 32.64 -0.36 -17.55
C TYR A 161 32.17 1.10 -17.62
N LEU A 162 31.11 1.45 -16.86
CA LEU A 162 30.58 2.81 -16.83
C LEU A 162 31.16 3.66 -15.68
N HIS A 163 32.09 3.11 -14.91
CA HIS A 163 32.69 3.74 -13.74
C HIS A 163 31.67 4.10 -12.64
N PHE A 164 30.61 3.29 -12.51
CA PHE A 164 29.61 3.50 -11.46
C PHE A 164 30.10 3.02 -10.09
N ASP A 165 31.11 2.14 -10.05
CA ASP A 165 31.72 1.70 -8.79
C ASP A 165 32.54 2.80 -8.10
N GLU A 166 33.09 3.75 -8.85
CA GLU A 166 33.73 4.95 -8.28
C GLU A 166 32.71 5.77 -7.48
N TRP A 167 31.50 5.96 -8.01
CA TRP A 167 30.42 6.64 -7.30
C TRP A 167 29.96 5.86 -6.05
N LYS A 168 30.05 4.53 -6.01
CA LYS A 168 29.68 3.75 -4.82
C LYS A 168 30.64 4.01 -3.64
N LYS A 169 31.92 4.26 -3.95
CA LYS A 169 32.98 4.56 -2.97
C LYS A 169 32.90 5.99 -2.41
N GLU A 170 32.35 6.91 -3.18
CA GLU A 170 32.11 8.28 -2.73
C GLU A 170 30.96 8.29 -1.72
N ASP A 171 31.23 8.57 -0.45
CA ASP A 171 30.16 8.63 0.56
C ASP A 171 29.19 9.80 0.34
N GLU A 172 29.67 10.92 -0.20
CA GLU A 172 28.87 12.14 -0.31
C GLU A 172 27.78 12.02 -1.38
N ASP A 173 26.55 12.34 -1.00
CA ASP A 173 25.43 12.44 -1.93
C ASP A 173 24.32 13.34 -1.35
N PRO A 174 23.62 14.16 -2.16
CA PRO A 174 22.52 15.01 -1.68
C PRO A 174 21.27 14.25 -1.22
N PHE A 175 21.10 12.99 -1.60
CA PHE A 175 19.85 12.26 -1.36
C PHE A 175 19.80 11.55 0.00
N TYR A 176 20.84 11.64 0.82
CA TYR A 176 20.86 11.12 2.19
C TYR A 176 21.87 11.86 3.09
N ASP A 177 21.64 11.80 4.40
CA ASP A 177 22.58 12.38 5.38
C ASP A 177 23.74 11.42 5.66
N TRP A 178 24.75 11.47 4.79
CA TRP A 178 25.93 10.62 4.85
C TRP A 178 26.74 10.85 6.14
N LYS A 179 26.76 12.09 6.68
CA LYS A 179 27.50 12.41 7.91
C LYS A 179 26.88 11.68 9.10
N LEU A 180 25.56 11.73 9.22
CA LEU A 180 24.83 11.02 10.26
C LEU A 180 24.98 9.51 10.12
N VAL A 181 24.84 8.96 8.91
CA VAL A 181 24.99 7.50 8.68
C VAL A 181 26.38 7.03 9.05
N ARG A 182 27.43 7.73 8.60
CA ARG A 182 28.83 7.41 8.93
C ARG A 182 29.07 7.45 10.45
N LYS A 183 28.53 8.46 11.12
CA LYS A 183 28.63 8.61 12.58
C LYS A 183 27.95 7.48 13.34
N VAL A 184 26.73 7.11 12.94
CA VAL A 184 25.99 5.99 13.55
C VAL A 184 26.69 4.66 13.28
N HIS A 185 27.14 4.41 12.04
CA HIS A 185 27.89 3.20 11.69
C HIS A 185 29.15 3.04 12.55
N ARG A 186 29.99 4.08 12.64
CA ARG A 186 31.20 4.07 13.49
C ARG A 186 30.88 3.85 14.96
N SER A 187 29.81 4.47 15.46
CA SER A 187 29.37 4.33 16.85
C SER A 187 28.93 2.90 17.15
N LEU A 188 28.08 2.32 16.30
CA LEU A 188 27.62 0.93 16.45
C LEU A 188 28.80 -0.05 16.44
N LYS A 189 29.70 0.08 15.46
CA LYS A 189 30.88 -0.77 15.34
C LYS A 189 31.77 -0.69 16.59
N THR A 190 32.12 0.52 17.02
CA THR A 190 32.99 0.74 18.18
C THR A 190 32.36 0.22 19.47
N LEU A 191 31.06 0.44 19.68
CA LEU A 191 30.36 -0.01 20.88
C LEU A 191 30.20 -1.52 20.91
N ARG A 192 29.96 -2.16 19.76
CA ARG A 192 29.92 -3.62 19.62
C ARG A 192 31.28 -4.25 19.89
N GLU A 193 32.36 -3.68 19.37
CA GLU A 193 33.74 -4.14 19.63
C GLU A 193 34.12 -4.01 21.11
N LYS A 194 33.68 -2.93 21.76
CA LYS A 194 33.79 -2.75 23.23
C LYS A 194 32.86 -3.64 24.05
N LYS A 195 31.98 -4.40 23.40
CA LYS A 195 30.93 -5.25 24.01
C LYS A 195 29.99 -4.48 24.96
N ASP A 196 29.77 -3.18 24.73
CA ASP A 196 28.83 -2.39 25.52
C ASP A 196 27.41 -2.52 24.97
N VAL A 197 26.70 -3.53 25.49
CA VAL A 197 25.36 -3.90 25.04
C VAL A 197 24.34 -2.79 25.29
N ARG A 198 24.45 -2.04 26.40
CA ARG A 198 23.49 -0.98 26.75
C ARG A 198 23.65 0.24 25.85
N ALA A 199 24.89 0.60 25.51
CA ALA A 199 25.16 1.68 24.57
C ALA A 199 24.68 1.31 23.16
N VAL A 200 24.96 0.09 22.69
CA VAL A 200 24.47 -0.40 21.38
C VAL A 200 22.94 -0.34 21.33
N LEU A 201 22.26 -0.81 22.38
CA LEU A 201 20.81 -0.74 22.51
C LEU A 201 20.28 0.69 22.40
N GLY A 202 20.93 1.64 23.08
CA GLY A 202 20.56 3.06 23.03
C GLY A 202 20.67 3.65 21.63
N VAL A 203 21.73 3.34 20.89
CA VAL A 203 21.92 3.80 19.51
C VAL A 203 20.88 3.15 18.58
N LEU A 204 20.66 1.84 18.68
CA LEU A 204 19.67 1.12 17.86
C LEU A 204 18.23 1.62 18.09
N GLU A 205 17.85 1.96 19.32
CA GLU A 205 16.55 2.58 19.61
C GLU A 205 16.34 3.92 18.87
N THR A 206 17.43 4.61 18.51
CA THR A 206 17.35 5.89 17.78
C THR A 206 17.38 5.70 16.26
N CYS A 207 18.18 4.78 15.73
CA CYS A 207 18.40 4.64 14.29
C CYS A 207 17.38 3.73 13.59
N ILE A 208 16.77 2.76 14.29
CA ILE A 208 15.75 1.87 13.71
C ILE A 208 14.43 2.63 13.57
N ARG A 209 14.26 3.27 12.41
CA ARG A 209 13.06 4.00 11.99
C ARG A 209 12.86 3.85 10.48
N SER A 210 11.62 4.01 10.02
CA SER A 210 11.32 4.10 8.60
C SER A 210 12.11 5.24 7.94
N ASN A 211 12.87 4.93 6.89
CA ASN A 211 13.67 5.88 6.12
C ASN A 211 14.62 6.78 6.95
N PHE A 212 15.30 6.22 7.96
CA PHE A 212 16.30 6.94 8.76
C PHE A 212 17.38 7.57 7.87
N ALA A 213 17.67 8.86 8.08
CA ALA A 213 18.66 9.62 7.30
C ALA A 213 18.47 9.56 5.76
N ALA A 214 17.26 9.21 5.29
CA ALA A 214 16.93 9.00 3.88
C ALA A 214 17.72 7.87 3.17
N VAL A 215 18.22 6.87 3.89
CA VAL A 215 18.99 5.73 3.31
C VAL A 215 18.16 4.84 2.38
N GLU A 216 16.83 4.91 2.43
CA GLU A 216 15.93 4.13 1.57
C GLU A 216 15.52 4.92 0.32
N SER A 217 16.13 6.08 0.04
CA SER A 217 15.79 6.91 -1.12
C SER A 217 15.94 6.15 -2.44
N PRO A 218 14.88 6.01 -3.27
CA PRO A 218 14.94 5.33 -4.56
C PRO A 218 15.92 5.96 -5.56
N ARG A 219 16.31 7.23 -5.34
CA ARG A 219 17.29 7.94 -6.18
C ARG A 219 18.67 7.33 -6.08
N LEU A 220 19.10 6.94 -4.89
CA LEU A 220 20.40 6.32 -4.66
C LEU A 220 20.54 4.97 -5.37
N TYR A 221 19.44 4.24 -5.50
CA TYR A 221 19.43 2.96 -6.23
C TYR A 221 19.29 3.14 -7.75
N SER A 222 19.06 4.37 -8.24
CA SER A 222 18.90 4.66 -9.66
C SER A 222 20.20 5.01 -10.38
N GLU A 223 21.29 5.27 -9.66
CA GLU A 223 22.59 5.66 -10.25
C GLU A 223 23.39 4.45 -10.77
N THR A 224 23.21 3.27 -10.17
CA THR A 224 23.92 2.03 -10.50
C THR A 224 22.96 0.95 -11.03
N PHE A 225 23.47 -0.08 -11.70
CA PHE A 225 22.65 -1.25 -12.05
C PHE A 225 22.45 -2.19 -10.86
N LEU A 226 23.46 -2.33 -10.00
CA LEU A 226 23.39 -3.16 -8.79
C LEU A 226 23.84 -2.39 -7.54
N GLY A 227 23.03 -2.45 -6.48
CA GLY A 227 23.38 -1.90 -5.17
C GLY A 227 23.22 -0.39 -5.08
N THR A 228 23.88 0.18 -4.08
CA THR A 228 23.93 1.63 -3.83
C THR A 228 25.33 2.00 -3.29
N LYS A 229 25.47 3.09 -2.55
CA LYS A 229 26.71 3.50 -1.86
C LYS A 229 27.21 2.44 -0.88
N ASP A 230 28.53 2.26 -0.81
CA ASP A 230 29.18 1.30 0.09
C ASP A 230 28.94 1.64 1.57
N LEU A 231 28.83 2.94 1.89
CA LEU A 231 28.48 3.41 3.23
C LEU A 231 27.09 2.93 3.68
N ILE A 232 26.12 2.90 2.77
CA ILE A 232 24.75 2.48 3.09
C ILE A 232 24.69 0.97 3.26
N GLU A 233 25.34 0.22 2.37
CA GLU A 233 25.43 -1.24 2.45
C GLU A 233 26.11 -1.67 3.75
N SER A 234 27.26 -1.07 4.11
CA SER A 234 27.96 -1.33 5.37
C SER A 234 27.16 -0.90 6.61
N TYR A 235 26.39 0.19 6.53
CA TYR A 235 25.47 0.60 7.59
C TYR A 235 24.37 -0.43 7.86
N PHE A 236 23.78 -1.03 6.83
CA PHE A 236 22.79 -2.10 7.01
C PHE A 236 23.42 -3.38 7.56
N GLU A 237 24.61 -3.75 7.11
CA GLU A 237 25.35 -4.92 7.63
C GLU A 237 25.74 -4.76 9.11
N GLU A 238 26.17 -3.57 9.52
CA GLU A 238 26.53 -3.31 10.92
C GLU A 238 25.27 -3.26 11.82
N GLN A 239 24.14 -2.74 11.34
CA GLN A 239 22.87 -2.84 12.08
C GLN A 239 22.41 -4.28 12.25
N GLU A 240 22.53 -5.11 11.21
CA GLU A 240 22.22 -6.54 11.29
C GLU A 240 23.06 -7.22 12.38
N LYS A 241 24.39 -7.01 12.37
CA LYS A 241 25.30 -7.53 13.39
C LYS A 241 24.99 -7.00 14.79
N ALA A 242 24.62 -5.72 14.92
CA ALA A 242 24.26 -5.11 16.19
C ALA A 242 22.95 -5.68 16.77
N LEU A 243 21.95 -5.96 15.92
CA LEU A 243 20.70 -6.60 16.33
C LEU A 243 20.91 -8.05 16.78
N GLU A 244 21.75 -8.78 16.06
CA GLU A 244 22.18 -10.13 16.42
C GLU A 244 22.92 -10.14 17.78
N PHE A 245 23.84 -9.19 17.97
CA PHE A 245 24.56 -9.02 19.24
C PHE A 245 23.61 -8.77 20.43
N ILE A 246 22.58 -7.93 20.27
CA ILE A 246 21.57 -7.71 21.32
C ILE A 246 20.74 -8.96 21.59
N ARG A 247 20.40 -9.72 20.54
CA ARG A 247 19.64 -10.97 20.66
C ARG A 247 20.41 -11.99 21.51
N GLU A 248 21.70 -12.14 21.27
CA GLU A 248 22.55 -13.18 21.87
C GLU A 248 23.15 -12.79 23.23
N SER A 249 23.32 -11.49 23.50
CA SER A 249 23.93 -11.03 24.75
C SER A 249 23.17 -11.49 26.01
N PRO A 250 23.85 -12.08 27.01
CA PRO A 250 23.22 -12.45 28.28
C PRO A 250 22.98 -11.25 29.22
N ASP A 251 23.60 -10.09 28.95
CA ASP A 251 23.63 -8.94 29.86
C ASP A 251 22.29 -8.19 29.96
N LEU A 252 21.37 -8.45 29.01
CA LEU A 252 20.04 -7.86 28.97
C LEU A 252 18.98 -8.84 29.44
N LYS A 253 18.10 -8.38 30.33
CA LYS A 253 16.92 -9.12 30.75
C LYS A 253 16.00 -9.37 29.54
N ILE A 254 15.33 -10.53 29.54
CA ILE A 254 14.38 -10.92 28.46
C ILE A 254 13.27 -9.88 28.28
N ASP A 255 12.80 -9.25 29.35
CA ASP A 255 11.79 -8.19 29.28
C ASP A 255 12.29 -6.92 28.59
N GLU A 256 13.56 -6.58 28.74
CA GLU A 256 14.18 -5.44 28.05
C GLU A 256 14.30 -5.74 26.55
N LYS A 257 14.79 -6.94 26.20
CA LYS A 257 14.81 -7.42 24.80
C LYS A 257 13.40 -7.39 24.20
N LYS A 258 12.38 -7.84 24.94
CA LYS A 258 10.97 -7.80 24.51
C LYS A 258 10.51 -6.39 24.18
N ARG A 259 10.80 -5.42 25.06
CA ARG A 259 10.42 -4.02 24.86
C ARG A 259 11.15 -3.43 23.65
N PHE A 260 12.45 -3.70 23.53
CA PHE A 260 13.27 -3.24 22.42
C PHE A 260 12.76 -3.77 21.08
N PHE A 261 12.67 -5.08 20.89
CA PHE A 261 12.26 -5.66 19.61
C PHE A 261 10.81 -5.29 19.24
N LYS A 262 9.93 -5.09 20.24
CA LYS A 262 8.57 -4.56 20.01
C LYS A 262 8.62 -3.11 19.50
N ALA A 263 9.43 -2.26 20.14
CA ALA A 263 9.58 -0.86 19.73
C ALA A 263 10.25 -0.75 18.34
N ALA A 264 11.31 -1.51 18.10
CA ALA A 264 12.01 -1.59 16.81
C ALA A 264 11.05 -1.99 15.67
N ASN A 265 10.22 -3.01 15.88
CA ASN A 265 9.20 -3.42 14.90
C ASN A 265 8.14 -2.33 14.65
N THR A 266 7.77 -1.57 15.69
CA THR A 266 6.77 -0.50 15.56
C THR A 266 7.36 0.68 14.80
N ASN A 267 8.62 1.05 15.07
CA ASN A 267 9.30 2.20 14.47
C ASN A 267 9.75 1.94 13.02
N LEU A 268 10.22 0.72 12.71
CA LEU A 268 10.62 0.36 11.35
C LEU A 268 9.38 0.09 10.48
N GLY A 269 8.38 -0.57 11.04
CA GLY A 269 7.27 -1.16 10.31
C GLY A 269 7.70 -2.41 9.54
N ILE A 270 6.81 -2.89 8.67
CA ILE A 270 7.05 -4.09 7.85
C ILE A 270 6.84 -3.82 6.37
N SER A 271 7.44 -4.66 5.53
CA SER A 271 7.26 -4.63 4.08
C SER A 271 6.00 -5.41 3.66
N ALA A 272 5.35 -4.96 2.59
CA ALA A 272 4.21 -5.66 1.99
C ALA A 272 4.35 -5.74 0.47
N LEU A 273 3.96 -6.88 -0.13
CA LEU A 273 3.86 -7.04 -1.58
C LEU A 273 2.43 -6.75 -2.03
N CYS A 274 2.25 -5.74 -2.87
CA CYS A 274 0.95 -5.31 -3.38
C CYS A 274 0.82 -5.64 -4.87
N LEU A 275 -0.10 -6.53 -5.22
CA LEU A 275 -0.35 -6.99 -6.58
C LEU A 275 -1.61 -6.32 -7.14
N SER A 276 -1.44 -5.38 -8.05
CA SER A 276 -2.52 -4.61 -8.66
C SER A 276 -3.31 -5.39 -9.72
N GLY A 277 -4.54 -4.94 -10.03
CA GLY A 277 -5.46 -5.60 -10.96
C GLY A 277 -5.36 -5.13 -12.42
N GLY A 278 -4.78 -5.96 -13.32
CA GLY A 278 -4.57 -5.59 -14.73
C GLY A 278 -5.12 -6.55 -15.79
N ALA A 279 -6.21 -7.28 -15.50
CA ALA A 279 -6.71 -8.38 -16.35
C ALA A 279 -5.57 -9.36 -16.70
N SER A 280 -5.36 -9.74 -17.97
CA SER A 280 -4.28 -10.67 -18.33
C SER A 280 -2.87 -10.15 -17.97
N PHE A 281 -2.67 -8.84 -17.82
CA PHE A 281 -1.38 -8.30 -17.35
C PHE A 281 -1.08 -8.73 -15.90
N GLY A 282 -2.07 -9.20 -15.15
CA GLY A 282 -1.87 -9.84 -13.86
C GLY A 282 -0.92 -11.05 -13.91
N TYR A 283 -0.76 -11.72 -15.05
CA TYR A 283 0.16 -12.85 -15.16
C TYR A 283 1.64 -12.46 -15.10
N TYR A 284 1.99 -11.18 -15.31
CA TYR A 284 3.34 -10.68 -15.02
C TYR A 284 3.72 -10.81 -13.54
N HIS A 285 2.73 -10.77 -12.63
CA HIS A 285 2.95 -10.95 -11.18
C HIS A 285 3.54 -12.31 -10.84
N ILE A 286 3.27 -13.35 -11.64
CA ILE A 286 3.83 -14.70 -11.43
C ILE A 286 5.37 -14.62 -11.49
N GLY A 287 5.90 -13.86 -12.45
CA GLY A 287 7.33 -13.60 -12.55
C GLY A 287 7.90 -12.79 -11.40
N VAL A 288 7.15 -11.79 -10.93
CA VAL A 288 7.54 -10.97 -9.78
C VAL A 288 7.62 -11.83 -8.51
N VAL A 289 6.56 -12.57 -8.20
CA VAL A 289 6.51 -13.50 -7.05
C VAL A 289 7.60 -14.54 -7.14
N LYS A 290 7.87 -15.10 -8.33
CA LYS A 290 8.98 -16.03 -8.53
C LYS A 290 10.33 -15.40 -8.20
N ALA A 291 10.62 -14.19 -8.67
CA ALA A 291 11.86 -13.50 -8.33
C ALA A 291 12.02 -13.24 -6.83
N PHE A 292 10.93 -12.91 -6.12
CA PHE A 292 10.95 -12.78 -4.66
C PHE A 292 11.17 -14.12 -3.95
N LEU A 293 10.55 -15.20 -4.45
CA LEU A 293 10.65 -16.54 -3.88
C LEU A 293 12.05 -17.15 -4.08
N ASP A 294 12.63 -16.94 -5.25
CA ASP A 294 13.99 -17.40 -5.61
C ASP A 294 15.04 -16.64 -4.78
N ALA A 295 14.82 -15.36 -4.51
CA ALA A 295 15.68 -14.54 -3.66
C ALA A 295 15.42 -14.71 -2.15
N ALA A 296 14.41 -15.49 -1.74
CA ALA A 296 13.95 -15.61 -0.35
C ALA A 296 13.58 -14.26 0.31
N LEU A 297 13.00 -13.33 -0.48
CA LEU A 297 12.61 -11.98 -0.06
C LEU A 297 11.10 -11.75 -0.07
N LEU A 298 10.30 -12.82 -0.19
CA LEU A 298 8.85 -12.72 -0.28
C LEU A 298 8.24 -12.20 1.04
N PRO A 299 7.60 -11.01 1.05
CA PRO A 299 7.05 -10.43 2.27
C PRO A 299 5.89 -11.26 2.85
N ARG A 300 5.72 -11.19 4.17
CA ARG A 300 4.61 -11.89 4.86
C ARG A 300 3.24 -11.26 4.61
N VAL A 301 3.19 -9.95 4.39
CA VAL A 301 1.94 -9.24 4.05
C VAL A 301 1.83 -9.15 2.54
N ILE A 302 0.80 -9.78 1.98
CA ILE A 302 0.53 -9.75 0.55
C ILE A 302 -0.89 -9.22 0.35
N THR A 303 -1.04 -8.19 -0.48
CA THR A 303 -2.34 -7.68 -0.91
C THR A 303 -2.51 -7.91 -2.40
N GLY A 304 -3.74 -8.17 -2.82
CA GLY A 304 -4.06 -8.26 -4.23
C GLY A 304 -5.46 -7.78 -4.54
N THR A 305 -5.61 -7.19 -5.73
CA THR A 305 -6.88 -6.70 -6.27
C THR A 305 -7.13 -7.34 -7.63
N SER A 306 -8.35 -7.81 -7.89
CA SER A 306 -8.74 -8.46 -9.14
C SER A 306 -7.75 -9.57 -9.56
N ALA A 307 -7.16 -9.52 -10.77
CA ALA A 307 -6.15 -10.47 -11.24
C ALA A 307 -4.91 -10.57 -10.32
N GLY A 308 -4.51 -9.48 -9.66
CA GLY A 308 -3.46 -9.50 -8.64
C GLY A 308 -3.88 -10.24 -7.37
N GLY A 309 -5.17 -10.19 -7.03
CA GLY A 309 -5.78 -11.00 -5.96
C GLY A 309 -5.64 -12.49 -6.21
N LEU A 310 -5.85 -12.94 -7.45
CA LEU A 310 -5.71 -14.34 -7.84
C LEU A 310 -4.30 -14.89 -7.55
N ILE A 311 -3.27 -14.12 -7.94
CA ILE A 311 -1.87 -14.48 -7.72
C ILE A 311 -1.49 -14.33 -6.24
N ALA A 312 -2.01 -13.32 -5.54
CA ALA A 312 -1.82 -13.15 -4.09
C ALA A 312 -2.39 -14.34 -3.32
N ALA A 313 -3.58 -14.82 -3.69
CA ALA A 313 -4.20 -15.99 -3.10
C ALA A 313 -3.40 -17.27 -3.40
N LEU A 314 -2.96 -17.47 -4.65
CA LEU A 314 -2.06 -18.57 -5.01
C LEU A 314 -0.82 -18.60 -4.08
N CYS A 315 -0.23 -17.44 -3.84
CA CYS A 315 0.95 -17.25 -3.00
C CYS A 315 0.66 -17.50 -1.50
N CYS A 316 -0.48 -17.04 -0.98
CA CYS A 316 -0.80 -17.16 0.45
C CYS A 316 -1.42 -18.50 0.84
N THR A 317 -1.93 -19.28 -0.11
CA THR A 317 -2.57 -20.58 0.15
C THR A 317 -1.61 -21.77 0.15
N ARG A 318 -0.39 -21.57 -0.35
CA ARG A 318 0.62 -22.61 -0.60
C ARG A 318 1.95 -22.28 0.06
N THR A 319 2.67 -23.32 0.46
CA THR A 319 4.02 -23.19 1.05
C THR A 319 5.06 -22.82 -0.01
N ASP A 320 6.22 -22.35 0.41
CA ASP A 320 7.33 -21.95 -0.47
C ASP A 320 7.77 -23.10 -1.39
N ALA A 321 7.82 -24.33 -0.86
CA ALA A 321 8.16 -25.52 -1.63
C ALA A 321 7.10 -25.83 -2.69
N GLU A 322 5.81 -25.75 -2.34
CA GLU A 322 4.71 -25.93 -3.29
C GLU A 322 4.71 -24.83 -4.38
N LEU A 323 5.01 -23.58 -4.01
CA LEU A 323 5.10 -22.48 -4.96
C LEU A 323 6.24 -22.63 -5.95
N ARG A 324 7.43 -23.06 -5.50
CA ARG A 324 8.57 -23.31 -6.42
C ARG A 324 8.24 -24.35 -7.49
N LEU A 325 7.42 -25.34 -7.16
CA LEU A 325 6.94 -26.35 -8.10
C LEU A 325 5.83 -25.85 -9.03
N LEU A 326 5.01 -24.89 -8.57
CA LEU A 326 3.83 -24.41 -9.29
C LEU A 326 4.07 -23.18 -10.17
N LEU A 327 5.06 -22.35 -9.85
CA LEU A 327 5.41 -21.15 -10.63
C LEU A 327 6.24 -21.54 -11.87
N VAL A 328 5.61 -22.34 -12.73
CA VAL A 328 6.15 -22.89 -13.98
C VAL A 328 5.22 -22.56 -15.15
N PRO A 329 5.72 -22.51 -16.40
CA PRO A 329 4.90 -22.19 -17.58
C PRO A 329 3.68 -23.09 -17.78
N GLN A 330 3.73 -24.35 -17.31
CA GLN A 330 2.61 -25.29 -17.36
C GLN A 330 1.39 -24.83 -16.56
N LEU A 331 1.55 -23.86 -15.65
CA LEU A 331 0.44 -23.23 -14.93
C LEU A 331 -0.59 -22.60 -15.88
N ALA A 332 -0.19 -22.22 -17.10
CA ALA A 332 -1.09 -21.71 -18.14
C ALA A 332 -2.29 -22.63 -18.41
N THR A 333 -2.11 -23.96 -18.29
CA THR A 333 -3.18 -24.95 -18.48
C THR A 333 -4.34 -24.82 -17.48
N ARG A 334 -4.11 -24.15 -16.34
CA ARG A 334 -5.13 -23.86 -15.32
C ARG A 334 -5.64 -22.42 -15.39
N ILE A 335 -5.00 -21.57 -16.18
CA ILE A 335 -5.38 -20.17 -16.39
C ILE A 335 -6.28 -20.11 -17.62
N THR A 336 -7.53 -20.51 -17.42
CA THR A 336 -8.46 -20.70 -18.53
C THR A 336 -9.70 -19.81 -18.42
N ALA A 337 -9.56 -18.61 -17.86
CA ALA A 337 -10.68 -17.74 -17.53
C ALA A 337 -11.53 -17.33 -18.76
N CYS A 338 -10.95 -17.31 -19.96
CA CYS A 338 -11.53 -16.83 -21.21
C CYS A 338 -11.81 -17.90 -22.27
N GLU A 339 -11.87 -19.19 -21.92
CA GLU A 339 -12.11 -20.31 -22.86
C GLU A 339 -13.41 -20.20 -23.69
N GLU A 340 -14.41 -19.47 -23.22
CA GLU A 340 -15.73 -19.43 -23.85
C GLU A 340 -15.70 -18.72 -25.22
N SER A 341 -16.32 -19.36 -26.21
CA SER A 341 -16.46 -18.79 -27.55
C SER A 341 -17.24 -17.47 -27.56
N ILE A 342 -16.91 -16.59 -28.51
CA ILE A 342 -17.53 -15.27 -28.71
C ILE A 342 -19.05 -15.36 -28.82
N SER A 343 -19.57 -16.38 -29.47
CA SER A 343 -21.01 -16.60 -29.63
C SER A 343 -21.74 -16.89 -28.31
N ILE A 344 -21.05 -17.42 -27.31
CA ILE A 344 -21.62 -17.78 -26.00
C ILE A 344 -21.62 -16.55 -25.09
N TRP A 345 -20.46 -15.91 -24.91
CA TRP A 345 -20.37 -14.78 -24.00
C TRP A 345 -21.05 -13.53 -24.56
N SER A 346 -21.14 -13.34 -25.88
CA SER A 346 -21.92 -12.22 -26.46
C SER A 346 -23.40 -12.34 -26.11
N LYS A 347 -24.03 -13.51 -26.31
CA LYS A 347 -25.42 -13.76 -25.88
C LYS A 347 -25.61 -13.51 -24.38
N ARG A 348 -24.61 -13.88 -23.55
CA ARG A 348 -24.64 -13.63 -22.10
C ARG A 348 -24.58 -12.14 -21.76
N ILE A 349 -23.69 -11.37 -22.39
CA ILE A 349 -23.61 -9.92 -22.19
C ILE A 349 -24.94 -9.26 -22.55
N TRP A 350 -25.57 -9.67 -23.65
CA TRP A 350 -26.87 -9.14 -24.05
C TRP A 350 -28.00 -9.45 -23.04
N ARG A 351 -27.95 -10.62 -22.38
CA ARG A 351 -28.98 -11.03 -21.40
C ARG A 351 -28.73 -10.54 -19.98
N THR A 352 -27.48 -10.56 -19.53
CA THR A 352 -27.10 -10.35 -18.12
C THR A 352 -26.23 -9.11 -17.89
N GLY A 353 -25.72 -8.50 -18.97
CA GLY A 353 -24.78 -7.39 -18.88
C GLY A 353 -23.35 -7.79 -18.48
N ALA A 354 -23.03 -9.08 -18.39
CA ALA A 354 -21.71 -9.57 -17.98
C ALA A 354 -21.11 -10.59 -18.96
N ARG A 355 -19.78 -10.54 -19.12
CA ARG A 355 -19.01 -11.46 -19.97
C ARG A 355 -18.88 -12.85 -19.35
N PHE A 356 -18.45 -12.92 -18.09
CA PHE A 356 -18.16 -14.19 -17.41
C PHE A 356 -19.33 -14.67 -16.55
N ASP A 357 -19.46 -15.99 -16.45
CA ASP A 357 -20.38 -16.63 -15.50
C ASP A 357 -19.73 -16.73 -14.10
N PRO A 358 -20.36 -16.15 -13.06
CA PRO A 358 -19.88 -16.24 -11.69
C PRO A 358 -19.64 -17.68 -11.20
N ILE A 359 -20.48 -18.64 -11.58
CA ILE A 359 -20.41 -20.01 -11.07
C ILE A 359 -19.19 -20.72 -11.66
N LEU A 360 -18.99 -20.60 -12.97
CA LEU A 360 -17.82 -21.14 -13.66
C LEU A 360 -16.52 -20.50 -13.15
N TRP A 361 -16.52 -19.18 -12.91
CA TRP A 361 -15.36 -18.48 -12.36
C TRP A 361 -15.07 -18.91 -10.91
N ALA A 362 -16.08 -19.16 -10.08
CA ALA A 362 -15.91 -19.72 -8.73
C ALA A 362 -15.22 -21.09 -8.75
N ARG A 363 -15.62 -21.99 -9.67
CA ARG A 363 -14.96 -23.29 -9.86
C ARG A 363 -13.49 -23.11 -10.24
N LYS A 364 -13.19 -22.22 -11.20
CA LYS A 364 -11.80 -21.95 -11.63
C LYS A 364 -10.95 -21.33 -10.50
N CYS A 365 -11.50 -20.38 -9.74
CA CYS A 365 -10.83 -19.78 -8.58
C CYS A 365 -10.53 -20.78 -7.45
N SER A 366 -11.26 -21.89 -7.37
CA SER A 366 -11.02 -22.94 -6.38
C SER A 366 -9.62 -23.54 -6.52
N PHE A 367 -9.06 -23.65 -7.72
CA PHE A 367 -7.68 -24.10 -7.91
C PHE A 367 -6.66 -23.14 -7.25
N PHE A 368 -6.80 -21.83 -7.49
CA PHE A 368 -5.87 -20.81 -6.97
C PHE A 368 -5.95 -20.65 -5.45
N THR A 369 -7.10 -20.97 -4.87
CA THR A 369 -7.37 -20.85 -3.42
C THR A 369 -7.23 -22.15 -2.64
N ARG A 370 -6.85 -23.25 -3.32
CA ARG A 370 -6.78 -24.60 -2.73
C ARG A 370 -8.14 -25.04 -2.16
N GLY A 371 -9.19 -24.77 -2.92
CA GLY A 371 -10.58 -25.09 -2.63
C GLY A 371 -11.26 -24.01 -1.82
N SER A 372 -12.20 -24.40 -0.97
CA SER A 372 -12.93 -23.49 -0.09
C SER A 372 -12.16 -23.16 1.18
N MET A 373 -10.94 -22.66 1.02
CA MET A 373 -10.13 -22.20 2.14
C MET A 373 -10.55 -20.80 2.58
N THR A 374 -10.56 -20.57 3.89
CA THR A 374 -10.83 -19.26 4.50
C THR A 374 -9.56 -18.43 4.66
N PHE A 375 -9.68 -17.11 4.88
CA PHE A 375 -8.52 -16.25 5.18
C PHE A 375 -7.75 -16.72 6.42
N LYS A 376 -8.47 -17.17 7.45
CA LYS A 376 -7.88 -17.74 8.65
C LYS A 376 -7.12 -19.02 8.33
N GLU A 377 -7.76 -20.00 7.68
CA GLU A 377 -7.11 -21.27 7.31
C GLU A 377 -5.85 -21.05 6.45
N ALA A 378 -5.89 -20.12 5.50
CA ALA A 378 -4.74 -19.75 4.68
C ALA A 378 -3.56 -19.24 5.54
N TYR A 379 -3.86 -18.32 6.46
CA TYR A 379 -2.88 -17.74 7.37
C TYR A 379 -2.29 -18.76 8.35
N LEU A 380 -3.10 -19.67 8.91
CA LEU A 380 -2.60 -20.73 9.81
C LEU A 380 -1.68 -21.71 9.08
N ARG A 381 -1.92 -21.95 7.79
CA ARG A 381 -1.12 -22.87 6.97
C ARG A 381 0.25 -22.29 6.57
N THR A 382 0.28 -21.03 6.12
CA THR A 382 1.49 -20.46 5.50
C THR A 382 2.16 -19.38 6.35
N GLY A 383 1.47 -18.83 7.34
CA GLY A 383 1.92 -17.66 8.10
C GLY A 383 1.92 -16.34 7.31
N ARG A 384 1.45 -16.36 6.04
CA ARG A 384 1.30 -15.19 5.17
C ARG A 384 -0.08 -14.57 5.35
N ILE A 385 -0.11 -13.25 5.37
CA ILE A 385 -1.34 -12.46 5.48
C ILE A 385 -1.81 -12.14 4.07
N LEU A 386 -2.93 -12.75 3.68
CA LEU A 386 -3.65 -12.40 2.46
C LEU A 386 -4.60 -11.23 2.73
N ASN A 387 -4.52 -10.20 1.88
CA ASN A 387 -5.43 -9.06 1.86
C ASN A 387 -6.08 -8.93 0.49
N ILE A 388 -7.41 -8.83 0.45
CA ILE A 388 -8.18 -8.63 -0.78
C ILE A 388 -9.10 -7.42 -0.59
N SER A 389 -9.07 -6.49 -1.54
CA SER A 389 -9.91 -5.30 -1.53
C SER A 389 -11.24 -5.56 -2.25
N VAL A 390 -12.35 -5.12 -1.63
CA VAL A 390 -13.71 -5.20 -2.21
C VAL A 390 -14.51 -3.96 -1.87
N ILE A 391 -15.47 -3.60 -2.71
CA ILE A 391 -16.40 -2.49 -2.47
C ILE A 391 -17.83 -3.03 -2.38
N PRO A 392 -18.61 -2.70 -1.35
CA PRO A 392 -20.04 -3.01 -1.35
C PRO A 392 -20.75 -2.34 -2.54
N ALA A 393 -21.78 -2.96 -3.09
CA ALA A 393 -22.51 -2.44 -4.24
C ALA A 393 -23.19 -1.09 -3.96
N ASP A 394 -23.46 -0.81 -2.68
CA ASP A 394 -23.96 0.46 -2.18
C ASP A 394 -22.93 1.60 -2.37
N ARG A 395 -23.41 2.75 -2.87
CA ARG A 395 -22.56 3.88 -3.29
C ARG A 395 -21.85 4.54 -2.13
N HIS A 396 -22.47 4.60 -0.95
CA HIS A 396 -21.90 5.35 0.18
C HIS A 396 -20.97 4.51 1.06
N SER A 397 -20.96 3.20 0.86
CA SER A 397 -20.16 2.28 1.67
C SER A 397 -18.68 2.31 1.27
N PRO A 398 -17.73 2.46 2.21
CA PRO A 398 -16.30 2.51 1.90
C PRO A 398 -15.73 1.18 1.40
N THR A 399 -14.53 1.22 0.83
CA THR A 399 -13.75 0.01 0.49
C THR A 399 -13.50 -0.82 1.75
N ARG A 400 -13.69 -2.14 1.65
CA ARG A 400 -13.37 -3.10 2.71
C ARG A 400 -12.13 -3.89 2.33
N LEU A 401 -11.20 -4.03 3.27
CA LEU A 401 -10.03 -4.88 3.14
C LEU A 401 -10.29 -6.19 3.88
N LEU A 402 -10.49 -7.27 3.14
CA LEU A 402 -10.74 -8.61 3.68
C LEU A 402 -9.41 -9.30 3.98
N ASN A 403 -9.25 -9.75 5.21
CA ASN A 403 -8.09 -10.48 5.70
C ASN A 403 -8.45 -11.35 6.91
N TYR A 404 -7.47 -12.03 7.50
CA TYR A 404 -7.71 -12.92 8.66
C TYR A 404 -8.20 -12.19 9.92
N LEU A 405 -7.99 -10.87 10.05
CA LEU A 405 -8.46 -10.07 11.20
C LEU A 405 -9.89 -9.57 10.96
N THR A 406 -10.17 -9.05 9.76
CA THR A 406 -11.45 -8.42 9.43
C THR A 406 -12.51 -9.41 9.00
N ALA A 407 -12.12 -10.50 8.34
CA ALA A 407 -13.00 -11.49 7.74
C ALA A 407 -12.39 -12.91 7.79
N PRO A 408 -12.11 -13.46 9.00
CA PRO A 408 -11.38 -14.72 9.18
C PRO A 408 -12.03 -15.91 8.47
N ASP A 409 -13.35 -16.03 8.57
CA ASP A 409 -14.11 -17.21 8.13
C ASP A 409 -14.62 -17.06 6.68
N THR A 410 -14.33 -15.95 6.01
CA THR A 410 -14.76 -15.70 4.63
C THR A 410 -13.96 -16.57 3.66
N LEU A 411 -14.65 -17.18 2.69
CA LEU A 411 -14.05 -18.01 1.64
C LEU A 411 -13.26 -17.13 0.67
N VAL A 412 -11.98 -17.45 0.50
CA VAL A 412 -11.05 -16.63 -0.31
C VAL A 412 -11.51 -16.54 -1.77
N TRP A 413 -12.02 -17.63 -2.37
CA TRP A 413 -12.48 -17.59 -3.76
C TRP A 413 -13.67 -16.64 -3.95
N SER A 414 -14.60 -16.56 -2.98
CA SER A 414 -15.73 -15.62 -3.05
C SER A 414 -15.26 -14.16 -2.97
N ALA A 415 -14.25 -13.89 -2.15
CA ALA A 415 -13.60 -12.59 -2.09
C ALA A 415 -12.86 -12.22 -3.38
N LEU A 416 -12.23 -13.20 -4.05
CA LEU A 416 -11.62 -13.00 -5.36
C LEU A 416 -12.64 -12.67 -6.45
N LEU A 417 -13.78 -13.37 -6.47
CA LEU A 417 -14.89 -13.08 -7.37
C LEU A 417 -15.39 -11.65 -7.15
N ALA A 418 -15.62 -11.26 -5.90
CA ALA A 418 -16.03 -9.90 -5.55
C ALA A 418 -14.99 -8.87 -5.99
N SER A 419 -13.70 -9.16 -5.79
CA SER A 419 -12.60 -8.29 -6.21
C SER A 419 -12.40 -8.26 -7.74
N ALA A 420 -12.96 -9.22 -8.50
CA ALA A 420 -12.92 -9.21 -9.97
C ALA A 420 -14.25 -8.78 -10.61
N ALA A 421 -15.24 -8.40 -9.78
CA ALA A 421 -16.57 -7.96 -10.20
C ALA A 421 -16.55 -6.52 -10.75
N VAL A 422 -15.92 -6.36 -11.91
CA VAL A 422 -15.92 -5.12 -12.68
C VAL A 422 -17.19 -5.06 -13.53
N PRO A 423 -17.93 -3.93 -13.52
CA PRO A 423 -19.12 -3.77 -14.36
C PRO A 423 -18.85 -4.12 -15.83
N GLY A 424 -19.70 -4.94 -16.44
CA GLY A 424 -19.55 -5.42 -17.81
C GLY A 424 -18.75 -6.71 -17.96
N ILE A 425 -17.88 -7.03 -17.00
CA ILE A 425 -17.06 -8.25 -17.00
C ILE A 425 -17.73 -9.34 -16.16
N LEU A 426 -18.05 -9.03 -14.91
CA LEU A 426 -18.66 -9.95 -13.95
C LEU A 426 -19.70 -9.18 -13.11
N PRO A 427 -20.90 -9.74 -12.87
CA PRO A 427 -21.92 -9.05 -12.09
C PRO A 427 -21.47 -8.94 -10.61
N PRO A 428 -22.04 -8.01 -9.84
CA PRO A 428 -21.79 -7.93 -8.40
C PRO A 428 -22.15 -9.25 -7.70
N VAL A 429 -21.25 -9.77 -6.86
CA VAL A 429 -21.40 -11.11 -6.23
C VAL A 429 -21.55 -11.02 -4.71
N VAL A 430 -22.04 -12.10 -4.09
CA VAL A 430 -22.16 -12.22 -2.63
C VAL A 430 -20.90 -12.85 -2.05
N LEU A 431 -20.43 -12.37 -0.90
CA LEU A 431 -19.34 -13.01 -0.17
C LEU A 431 -19.86 -14.22 0.61
N MET A 432 -19.09 -15.31 0.63
CA MET A 432 -19.44 -16.54 1.32
C MET A 432 -18.58 -16.71 2.59
N GLN A 433 -19.19 -17.18 3.66
CA GLN A 433 -18.53 -17.53 4.93
C GLN A 433 -18.64 -19.02 5.19
N LYS A 434 -17.58 -19.62 5.73
CA LYS A 434 -17.58 -21.00 6.19
C LYS A 434 -17.98 -21.07 7.66
N LEU A 435 -19.00 -21.87 7.98
CA LEU A 435 -19.40 -22.14 9.35
C LEU A 435 -18.45 -23.16 10.01
N ARG A 436 -18.56 -23.28 11.34
CA ARG A 436 -17.79 -24.27 12.12
C ARG A 436 -18.07 -25.71 11.67
N ASP A 437 -19.28 -25.95 11.17
CA ASP A 437 -19.74 -27.25 10.66
C ASP A 437 -19.19 -27.54 9.26
N GLY A 438 -18.43 -26.61 8.68
CA GLY A 438 -17.80 -26.75 7.37
C GLY A 438 -18.66 -26.26 6.20
N SER A 439 -19.95 -26.02 6.41
CA SER A 439 -20.88 -25.53 5.38
C SER A 439 -20.62 -24.07 4.99
N ALA A 440 -20.81 -23.75 3.70
CA ALA A 440 -20.72 -22.40 3.17
C ALA A 440 -22.09 -21.70 3.22
N VAL A 441 -22.14 -20.49 3.77
CA VAL A 441 -23.35 -19.65 3.86
C VAL A 441 -23.03 -18.24 3.37
N PRO A 442 -24.02 -17.48 2.85
CA PRO A 442 -23.80 -16.08 2.49
C PRO A 442 -23.41 -15.26 3.73
N TRP A 443 -22.49 -14.32 3.56
CA TRP A 443 -22.03 -13.45 4.63
C TRP A 443 -23.14 -12.47 5.06
N ASN A 444 -23.47 -12.46 6.35
CA ASN A 444 -24.68 -11.87 6.95
C ASN A 444 -24.92 -10.35 6.73
N TRP A 445 -24.09 -9.64 5.98
CA TRP A 445 -24.25 -8.20 5.72
C TRP A 445 -25.02 -7.84 4.45
N GLY A 446 -25.53 -8.80 3.69
CA GLY A 446 -26.61 -8.60 2.71
C GLY A 446 -26.35 -7.55 1.63
N SER A 447 -25.10 -7.34 1.24
CA SER A 447 -24.73 -6.46 0.12
C SER A 447 -23.97 -7.28 -0.92
N ARG A 448 -24.32 -7.15 -2.20
CA ARG A 448 -23.43 -7.58 -3.28
C ARG A 448 -22.15 -6.76 -3.22
N PHE A 449 -21.05 -7.31 -3.72
CA PHE A 449 -19.73 -6.67 -3.74
C PHE A 449 -19.22 -6.55 -5.17
N LYS A 450 -18.43 -5.52 -5.40
CA LYS A 450 -17.80 -5.12 -6.67
C LYS A 450 -16.29 -5.00 -6.46
N ASP A 451 -15.57 -4.89 -7.58
CA ASP A 451 -14.11 -4.75 -7.59
C ASP A 451 -13.64 -3.53 -6.75
N GLY A 452 -12.71 -3.76 -5.84
CA GLY A 452 -12.05 -2.74 -5.01
C GLY A 452 -11.24 -1.71 -5.80
N SER A 453 -10.73 -2.10 -6.98
CA SER A 453 -9.92 -1.25 -7.86
C SER A 453 -10.66 -0.03 -8.39
N LEU A 454 -11.99 0.00 -8.36
CA LEU A 454 -12.78 1.15 -8.81
C LEU A 454 -12.57 2.40 -7.93
N ARG A 455 -12.20 2.21 -6.65
CA ARG A 455 -11.86 3.32 -5.74
C ARG A 455 -10.42 3.30 -5.28
N VAL A 456 -9.92 2.13 -4.86
CA VAL A 456 -8.59 1.99 -4.28
C VAL A 456 -8.02 0.65 -4.72
N ASP A 457 -7.23 0.65 -5.79
CA ASP A 457 -6.52 -0.55 -6.26
C ASP A 457 -5.52 -1.06 -5.21
N VAL A 458 -4.70 -0.18 -4.63
CA VAL A 458 -3.73 -0.54 -3.58
C VAL A 458 -4.07 0.16 -2.26
N PRO A 459 -4.60 -0.55 -1.25
CA PRO A 459 -5.08 0.04 0.01
C PRO A 459 -3.94 0.29 1.01
N ILE A 460 -2.98 1.16 0.67
CA ILE A 460 -1.78 1.44 1.49
C ILE A 460 -2.17 1.89 2.91
N GLN A 461 -3.14 2.80 3.04
CA GLN A 461 -3.59 3.28 4.36
C GLN A 461 -4.22 2.16 5.21
N GLY A 462 -4.97 1.26 4.58
CA GLY A 462 -5.53 0.09 5.23
C GLY A 462 -4.41 -0.84 5.74
N LEU A 463 -3.42 -1.13 4.90
CA LEU A 463 -2.26 -1.95 5.28
C LEU A 463 -1.44 -1.33 6.41
N HIS A 464 -1.23 -0.02 6.39
CA HIS A 464 -0.57 0.70 7.47
C HIS A 464 -1.36 0.57 8.78
N THR A 465 -2.69 0.75 8.73
CA THR A 465 -3.55 0.70 9.92
C THR A 465 -3.64 -0.69 10.55
N TYR A 466 -3.80 -1.74 9.74
CA TYR A 466 -3.97 -3.09 10.25
C TYR A 466 -2.64 -3.78 10.59
N PHE A 467 -1.57 -3.50 9.84
CA PHE A 467 -0.34 -4.29 9.91
C PHE A 467 0.94 -3.46 10.08
N ASN A 468 0.84 -2.14 10.24
CA ASN A 468 2.00 -1.24 10.35
C ASN A 468 2.96 -1.37 9.14
N VAL A 469 2.38 -1.50 7.95
CA VAL A 469 3.15 -1.54 6.69
C VAL A 469 3.65 -0.14 6.37
N THR A 470 4.97 0.03 6.37
CA THR A 470 5.64 1.31 6.04
C THR A 470 6.37 1.26 4.70
N HIS A 471 6.65 0.05 4.18
CA HIS A 471 7.37 -0.16 2.91
C HIS A 471 6.57 -1.02 1.94
N PRO A 472 5.54 -0.45 1.27
CA PRO A 472 4.77 -1.16 0.26
C PRO A 472 5.58 -1.30 -1.04
N VAL A 473 5.82 -2.55 -1.45
CA VAL A 473 6.36 -2.92 -2.75
C VAL A 473 5.18 -3.22 -3.67
N VAL A 474 4.91 -2.32 -4.61
CA VAL A 474 3.75 -2.41 -5.51
C VAL A 474 4.19 -2.98 -6.85
N SER A 475 3.60 -4.10 -7.27
CA SER A 475 3.65 -4.53 -8.66
C SER A 475 2.43 -4.00 -9.38
N GLN A 476 2.65 -3.04 -10.28
CA GLN A 476 1.60 -2.31 -10.97
C GLN A 476 1.49 -2.76 -12.42
N VAL A 477 0.33 -3.31 -12.76
CA VAL A 477 0.03 -3.90 -14.07
C VAL A 477 -1.18 -3.25 -14.73
N ASN A 478 -1.78 -2.23 -14.12
CA ASN A 478 -2.93 -1.54 -14.69
C ASN A 478 -2.60 -0.96 -16.07
N PRO A 479 -3.37 -1.31 -17.11
CA PRO A 479 -3.15 -0.82 -18.46
C PRO A 479 -3.15 0.71 -18.51
N HIS A 480 -4.14 1.36 -17.92
CA HIS A 480 -4.24 2.83 -17.95
C HIS A 480 -3.06 3.54 -17.27
N VAL A 481 -2.43 2.93 -16.26
CA VAL A 481 -1.27 3.51 -15.56
C VAL A 481 0.02 3.30 -16.34
N HIS A 482 0.13 2.19 -17.07
CA HIS A 482 1.33 1.83 -17.85
C HIS A 482 1.72 2.92 -18.85
N LEU A 483 0.72 3.62 -19.41
CA LEU A 483 0.92 4.71 -20.36
C LEU A 483 1.58 5.93 -19.69
N PHE A 484 1.21 6.28 -18.46
CA PHE A 484 1.63 7.51 -17.78
C PHE A 484 2.86 7.35 -16.87
N PHE A 485 3.45 6.15 -16.79
CA PHE A 485 4.63 5.94 -15.96
C PHE A 485 5.91 6.31 -16.70
N PHE A 486 6.54 7.40 -16.23
CA PHE A 486 7.86 7.82 -16.64
C PHE A 486 8.71 8.09 -15.39
N ALA A 487 9.90 7.49 -15.36
CA ALA A 487 10.88 7.73 -14.31
C ALA A 487 11.92 8.73 -14.86
N PRO A 488 11.72 10.05 -14.61
CA PRO A 488 12.47 11.09 -15.30
C PRO A 488 13.95 11.15 -14.92
N ARG A 489 14.35 10.59 -13.77
CA ARG A 489 15.77 10.46 -13.39
C ARG A 489 16.15 9.00 -13.11
N GLY A 490 15.67 8.08 -13.95
CA GLY A 490 15.93 6.65 -13.77
C GLY A 490 15.09 6.01 -12.66
N SER A 491 15.25 4.70 -12.53
CA SER A 491 14.59 3.88 -11.50
C SER A 491 15.61 2.93 -10.89
N ALA A 492 15.36 2.38 -9.70
CA ALA A 492 16.24 1.41 -9.06
C ALA A 492 16.78 0.34 -10.04
N GLY A 493 18.11 0.26 -10.15
CA GLY A 493 18.86 -0.65 -11.03
C GLY A 493 18.73 -0.38 -12.53
N LYS A 494 18.26 0.81 -12.91
CA LYS A 494 18.16 1.29 -14.30
C LYS A 494 18.61 2.76 -14.39
N PRO A 495 19.92 3.00 -14.43
CA PRO A 495 20.46 4.34 -14.58
C PRO A 495 20.16 4.94 -15.94
N VAL A 496 20.11 6.27 -15.95
CA VAL A 496 19.86 7.04 -17.17
C VAL A 496 20.98 6.77 -18.18
N ALA A 497 20.62 6.60 -19.45
CA ALA A 497 21.60 6.23 -20.47
C ALA A 497 22.65 7.30 -20.79
N HIS A 498 22.39 8.55 -20.39
CA HIS A 498 23.21 9.73 -20.68
C HIS A 498 23.96 10.19 -19.42
N ARG A 499 25.08 10.94 -19.60
CA ARG A 499 25.86 11.57 -18.51
C ARG A 499 26.20 10.62 -17.34
N LYS A 500 26.59 9.37 -17.63
CA LYS A 500 26.96 8.38 -16.62
C LYS A 500 25.88 8.21 -15.52
N GLY A 501 24.61 8.07 -15.89
CA GLY A 501 23.51 7.88 -14.92
C GLY A 501 22.96 9.19 -14.34
N LYS A 502 23.77 10.25 -14.33
CA LYS A 502 23.42 11.55 -13.75
C LYS A 502 22.58 12.40 -14.70
N GLY A 503 21.33 12.67 -14.32
CA GLY A 503 20.48 13.69 -14.96
C GLY A 503 19.10 13.22 -15.39
N TRP A 504 18.48 13.99 -16.29
CA TRP A 504 17.11 13.78 -16.75
C TRP A 504 17.06 12.89 -17.99
N ARG A 505 16.07 11.99 -18.02
CA ARG A 505 15.83 11.02 -19.08
C ARG A 505 15.42 11.74 -20.37
N GLY A 506 16.24 11.62 -21.41
CA GLY A 506 16.04 12.39 -22.66
C GLY A 506 16.48 13.86 -22.59
N ASN A 507 17.11 14.29 -21.49
CA ASN A 507 17.46 15.68 -21.12
C ASN A 507 16.32 16.43 -20.42
N PHE A 508 16.67 17.57 -19.80
CA PHE A 508 15.76 18.38 -18.99
C PHE A 508 14.51 18.81 -19.76
N ILE A 509 14.65 19.36 -20.97
CA ILE A 509 13.52 19.87 -21.76
C ILE A 509 12.50 18.77 -22.07
N LEU A 510 12.94 17.60 -22.55
CA LEU A 510 12.03 16.50 -22.87
C LEU A 510 11.37 15.91 -21.62
N SER A 511 12.11 15.82 -20.51
CA SER A 511 11.54 15.40 -19.23
C SER A 511 10.55 16.42 -18.66
N ALA A 512 10.85 17.72 -18.75
CA ALA A 512 9.99 18.79 -18.26
C ALA A 512 8.69 18.88 -19.08
N ALA A 513 8.79 18.77 -20.41
CA ALA A 513 7.62 18.71 -21.29
C ALA A 513 6.76 17.47 -21.00
N GLU A 514 7.38 16.31 -20.71
CA GLU A 514 6.64 15.09 -20.33
C GLU A 514 5.89 15.28 -19.01
N GLN A 515 6.55 15.87 -18.01
CA GLN A 515 5.93 16.17 -16.72
C GLN A 515 4.80 17.17 -16.86
N TRP A 516 4.99 18.23 -17.64
CA TRP A 516 3.98 19.24 -17.91
C TRP A 516 2.74 18.63 -18.57
N LEU A 517 2.91 17.86 -19.66
CA LEU A 517 1.79 17.16 -20.32
C LEU A 517 1.07 16.21 -19.38
N LYS A 518 1.80 15.47 -18.55
CA LYS A 518 1.21 14.56 -17.56
C LYS A 518 0.40 15.31 -16.50
N HIS A 519 0.88 16.46 -16.02
CA HIS A 519 0.17 17.30 -15.07
C HIS A 519 -1.10 17.91 -15.67
N GLU A 520 -1.03 18.39 -16.92
CA GLU A 520 -2.17 18.90 -17.67
C GLU A 520 -3.25 17.82 -17.88
N LEU A 521 -2.87 16.62 -18.33
CA LEU A 521 -3.77 15.48 -18.44
C LEU A 521 -4.45 15.17 -17.09
N THR A 522 -3.67 15.16 -16.00
CA THR A 522 -4.19 14.91 -14.65
C THR A 522 -5.17 16.01 -14.23
N LYS A 523 -4.88 17.28 -14.54
CA LYS A 523 -5.78 18.42 -14.29
C LYS A 523 -7.10 18.26 -15.05
N ASN A 524 -7.05 17.88 -16.32
CA ASN A 524 -8.23 17.67 -17.15
C ASN A 524 -9.10 16.51 -16.63
N PHE A 525 -8.50 15.40 -16.17
CA PHE A 525 -9.25 14.32 -15.51
C PHE A 525 -9.87 14.74 -14.16
N LYS A 526 -9.18 15.58 -13.37
CA LYS A 526 -9.75 16.15 -12.13
C LYS A 526 -10.95 17.04 -12.44
N LEU A 527 -10.83 17.92 -13.45
CA LEU A 527 -11.92 18.78 -13.88
C LEU A 527 -13.17 17.98 -14.29
N ILE A 528 -12.98 16.89 -15.05
CA ILE A 528 -14.07 15.99 -15.43
C ILE A 528 -14.76 15.36 -14.21
N ARG A 529 -13.98 14.95 -13.20
CA ARG A 529 -14.51 14.35 -11.96
C ARG A 529 -15.28 15.38 -11.15
N ASP A 530 -14.67 16.54 -10.89
CA ASP A 530 -15.17 17.53 -9.94
C ASP A 530 -16.44 18.22 -10.49
N LEU A 531 -16.56 18.33 -11.82
CA LEU A 531 -17.76 18.80 -12.51
C LEU A 531 -18.78 17.67 -12.80
N GLU A 532 -18.55 16.43 -12.35
CA GLU A 532 -19.44 15.27 -12.58
C GLU A 532 -19.85 15.06 -14.07
N LEU A 533 -18.95 15.42 -15.00
CA LEU A 533 -19.27 15.45 -16.44
C LEU A 533 -19.35 14.05 -17.05
N LEU A 534 -18.62 13.08 -16.50
CA LEU A 534 -18.65 11.69 -16.97
C LEU A 534 -20.01 11.04 -16.66
N PRO A 535 -20.69 10.45 -17.66
CA PRO A 535 -21.90 9.69 -17.40
C PRO A 535 -21.57 8.45 -16.57
N GLN A 536 -22.52 8.02 -15.74
CA GLN A 536 -22.42 6.77 -15.00
C GLN A 536 -22.48 5.60 -15.98
N LEU A 537 -21.31 5.12 -16.42
CA LEU A 537 -21.22 3.95 -17.28
C LEU A 537 -21.46 2.70 -16.42
N LEU A 538 -22.52 1.96 -16.69
CA LEU A 538 -22.94 0.78 -15.91
C LEU A 538 -23.21 1.09 -14.43
N GLY A 539 -23.71 2.30 -14.12
CA GLY A 539 -24.09 2.70 -12.76
C GLY A 539 -22.88 2.88 -11.82
N GLN A 540 -21.69 3.14 -12.36
CA GLN A 540 -20.47 3.42 -11.59
C GLN A 540 -19.75 4.68 -12.11
N ASP A 541 -19.10 5.37 -11.18
CA ASP A 541 -18.29 6.55 -11.47
C ASP A 541 -16.85 6.10 -11.80
N TRP A 542 -16.44 6.20 -13.07
CA TRP A 542 -15.11 5.78 -13.54
C TRP A 542 -14.05 6.88 -13.43
N SER A 543 -14.47 8.10 -13.12
CA SER A 543 -13.62 9.29 -13.02
C SER A 543 -12.53 9.15 -11.95
N SER A 544 -12.80 8.42 -10.85
CA SER A 544 -11.83 8.19 -9.79
C SER A 544 -10.71 7.24 -10.16
N VAL A 545 -10.90 6.34 -11.14
CA VAL A 545 -9.93 5.29 -11.48
C VAL A 545 -8.64 5.90 -12.03
N PHE A 546 -8.73 6.92 -12.89
CA PHE A 546 -7.55 7.58 -13.46
C PHE A 546 -6.75 8.44 -12.46
N LEU A 547 -7.37 8.81 -11.33
CA LEU A 547 -6.80 9.71 -10.34
C LEU A 547 -6.18 8.99 -9.13
N GLN A 548 -6.26 7.66 -9.08
CA GLN A 548 -5.72 6.91 -7.95
C GLN A 548 -4.19 6.98 -7.90
N ARG A 549 -3.64 6.90 -6.69
CA ARG A 549 -2.21 6.70 -6.49
C ARG A 549 -1.89 5.21 -6.66
N PHE A 550 -1.01 4.93 -7.61
CA PHE A 550 -0.63 3.57 -8.02
C PHE A 550 0.84 3.25 -7.71
N ASP A 551 1.54 4.18 -7.08
CA ASP A 551 2.92 4.06 -6.67
C ASP A 551 3.04 3.65 -5.20
N GLY A 552 3.96 2.73 -4.95
CA GLY A 552 4.46 2.41 -3.61
C GLY A 552 5.89 2.91 -3.43
N HIS A 553 6.47 2.64 -2.25
CA HIS A 553 7.87 2.95 -1.97
C HIS A 553 8.80 2.31 -3.01
N VAL A 554 8.49 1.07 -3.42
CA VAL A 554 9.12 0.41 -4.55
C VAL A 554 8.03 0.00 -5.53
N THR A 555 8.05 0.54 -6.75
CA THR A 555 7.05 0.17 -7.76
C THR A 555 7.65 -0.61 -8.92
N ILE A 556 7.13 -1.81 -9.19
CA ILE A 556 7.56 -2.77 -10.20
C ILE A 556 6.57 -2.74 -11.37
N TRP A 557 7.12 -2.49 -12.57
CA TRP A 557 6.34 -2.31 -13.80
C TRP A 557 6.80 -3.30 -14.86
N PRO A 558 5.90 -4.06 -15.49
CA PRO A 558 6.25 -4.95 -16.58
C PRO A 558 6.59 -4.15 -17.85
N ARG A 559 7.39 -4.75 -18.74
CA ARG A 559 7.53 -4.25 -20.11
C ARG A 559 6.52 -4.98 -20.99
N THR A 560 5.42 -4.31 -21.31
CA THR A 560 4.36 -4.84 -22.17
C THR A 560 4.72 -4.63 -23.64
N ARG A 561 4.19 -5.50 -24.51
CA ARG A 561 4.21 -5.34 -25.97
C ARG A 561 2.88 -4.77 -26.43
N PHE A 562 2.84 -4.14 -27.60
CA PHE A 562 1.59 -3.65 -28.20
C PHE A 562 0.54 -4.76 -28.33
N TRP A 563 0.93 -5.95 -28.77
CA TRP A 563 0.05 -7.13 -28.88
C TRP A 563 -0.57 -7.57 -27.55
N ASP A 564 0.07 -7.30 -26.41
CA ASP A 564 -0.47 -7.66 -25.11
C ASP A 564 -1.76 -6.88 -24.83
N TRP A 565 -1.86 -5.63 -25.31
CA TRP A 565 -3.04 -4.78 -25.14
C TRP A 565 -4.25 -5.30 -25.93
N LEU A 566 -4.01 -5.85 -27.12
CA LEU A 566 -5.06 -6.48 -27.93
C LEU A 566 -5.54 -7.80 -27.30
N ARG A 567 -4.66 -8.51 -26.59
CA ARG A 567 -4.94 -9.80 -25.91
C ARG A 567 -5.22 -9.65 -24.41
N ILE A 568 -5.68 -8.48 -23.97
CA ILE A 568 -5.89 -8.17 -22.54
C ILE A 568 -6.97 -9.05 -21.87
N LEU A 569 -7.94 -9.53 -22.66
CA LEU A 569 -9.02 -10.43 -22.22
C LEU A 569 -8.92 -11.82 -22.88
N SER A 570 -7.68 -12.30 -23.12
CA SER A 570 -7.40 -13.63 -23.66
C SER A 570 -6.58 -14.46 -22.67
N ASP A 571 -6.73 -15.78 -22.72
CA ASP A 571 -5.93 -16.69 -21.90
C ASP A 571 -4.51 -16.84 -22.46
N PRO A 572 -3.48 -17.01 -21.60
CA PRO A 572 -2.11 -17.14 -22.02
C PRO A 572 -1.76 -18.59 -22.39
N ASP A 573 -1.10 -18.79 -23.53
CA ASP A 573 -0.45 -20.07 -23.85
C ASP A 573 0.75 -20.31 -22.91
N PRO A 574 1.20 -21.56 -22.68
CA PRO A 574 2.38 -21.84 -21.85
C PRO A 574 3.63 -21.05 -22.25
N MET A 575 3.89 -20.91 -23.55
CA MET A 575 5.01 -20.10 -24.07
C MET A 575 4.83 -18.61 -23.79
N GLU A 576 3.59 -18.11 -23.88
CA GLU A 576 3.28 -16.72 -23.60
C GLU A 576 3.37 -16.42 -22.10
N LEU A 577 2.90 -17.35 -21.26
CA LEU A 577 3.07 -17.28 -19.82
C LEU A 577 4.55 -17.31 -19.43
N GLU A 578 5.37 -18.18 -20.04
CA GLU A 578 6.82 -18.21 -19.81
C GLU A 578 7.44 -16.84 -20.09
N ARG A 579 7.06 -16.22 -21.21
CA ARG A 579 7.51 -14.87 -21.57
C ARG A 579 7.10 -13.83 -20.53
N MET A 580 5.83 -13.83 -20.10
CA MET A 580 5.32 -12.88 -19.10
C MET A 580 6.02 -13.07 -17.75
N MET A 581 6.20 -14.32 -17.31
CA MET A 581 6.95 -14.68 -16.11
C MET A 581 8.40 -14.20 -16.19
N ARG A 582 9.07 -14.45 -17.32
CA ARG A 582 10.45 -14.01 -17.54
C ARG A 582 10.55 -12.49 -17.47
N MET A 583 9.62 -11.78 -18.09
CA MET A 583 9.61 -10.33 -18.05
C MET A 583 9.39 -9.80 -16.63
N GLY A 584 8.47 -10.41 -15.87
CA GLY A 584 8.23 -10.09 -14.46
C GLY A 584 9.48 -10.26 -13.60
N GLN A 585 10.28 -11.31 -13.84
CA GLN A 585 11.56 -11.52 -13.14
C GLN A 585 12.59 -10.44 -13.50
N ILE A 586 12.82 -10.19 -14.80
CA ILE A 586 13.80 -9.22 -15.30
C ILE A 586 13.54 -7.80 -14.78
N VAL A 587 12.27 -7.39 -14.61
CA VAL A 587 11.94 -6.07 -14.07
C VAL A 587 12.05 -5.98 -12.55
N THR A 588 12.08 -7.13 -11.87
CA THR A 588 12.15 -7.25 -10.41
C THR A 588 13.59 -7.33 -9.92
N TRP A 589 14.46 -8.08 -10.61
CA TRP A 589 15.89 -8.25 -10.24
C TRP A 589 16.63 -6.96 -9.86
N PRO A 590 16.49 -5.83 -10.59
CA PRO A 590 17.21 -4.60 -10.26
C PRO A 590 16.75 -3.95 -8.95
N LYS A 591 15.56 -4.30 -8.44
CA LYS A 591 14.99 -3.77 -7.20
C LYS A 591 15.23 -4.69 -6.01
N LEU A 592 15.63 -5.94 -6.23
CA LEU A 592 15.81 -6.91 -5.17
C LEU A 592 16.83 -6.44 -4.13
N ARG A 593 17.92 -5.78 -4.53
CA ARG A 593 18.95 -5.33 -3.58
C ARG A 593 18.43 -4.27 -2.60
N MET A 594 17.67 -3.29 -3.10
CA MET A 594 17.01 -2.27 -2.25
C MET A 594 16.06 -2.92 -1.24
N ILE A 595 15.27 -3.89 -1.69
CA ILE A 595 14.32 -4.60 -0.81
C ILE A 595 15.07 -5.51 0.18
N ALA A 596 16.16 -6.15 -0.25
CA ALA A 596 16.99 -7.02 0.57
C ALA A 596 17.61 -6.26 1.75
N ASN A 597 18.12 -5.05 1.52
CA ASN A 597 18.74 -4.23 2.57
C ASN A 597 17.78 -3.96 3.73
N ARG A 598 16.52 -3.65 3.40
CA ARG A 598 15.46 -3.49 4.40
C ARG A 598 15.04 -4.83 5.03
N ALA A 599 14.84 -5.86 4.20
CA ALA A 599 14.41 -7.18 4.65
C ALA A 599 15.39 -7.82 5.65
N LYS A 600 16.70 -7.57 5.53
CA LYS A 600 17.72 -7.99 6.52
C LYS A 600 17.37 -7.51 7.94
N ILE A 601 17.07 -6.22 8.08
CA ILE A 601 16.73 -5.62 9.38
C ILE A 601 15.39 -6.14 9.89
N GLU A 602 14.38 -6.22 9.02
CA GLU A 602 13.07 -6.78 9.36
C GLU A 602 13.19 -8.24 9.87
N ASN A 603 14.01 -9.06 9.19
CA ASN A 603 14.28 -10.44 9.58
C ASN A 603 14.97 -10.55 10.93
N GLN A 604 15.98 -9.74 11.21
CA GLN A 604 16.67 -9.76 12.52
C GLN A 604 15.75 -9.32 13.66
N ILE A 605 14.89 -8.31 13.44
CA ILE A 605 13.87 -7.91 14.41
C ILE A 605 12.90 -9.06 14.65
N TYR A 606 12.43 -9.72 13.59
CA TYR A 606 11.53 -10.87 13.68
C TYR A 606 12.15 -12.02 14.48
N LEU A 607 13.39 -12.42 14.17
CA LEU A 607 14.13 -13.44 14.92
C LEU A 607 14.31 -13.05 16.40
N GLY A 608 14.59 -11.78 16.69
CA GLY A 608 14.67 -11.27 18.05
C GLY A 608 13.35 -11.40 18.83
N ARG A 609 12.21 -11.16 18.17
CA ARG A 609 10.88 -11.35 18.76
C ARG A 609 10.56 -12.81 19.02
N GLN A 610 10.91 -13.69 18.08
CA GLN A 610 10.77 -15.14 18.25
C GLN A 610 11.62 -15.66 19.41
N PHE A 611 12.87 -15.23 19.50
CA PHE A 611 13.78 -15.58 20.58
C PHE A 611 13.17 -15.26 21.95
N VAL A 612 12.76 -13.99 22.15
CA VAL A 612 12.11 -13.54 23.40
C VAL A 612 10.88 -14.39 23.75
N ARG A 613 10.05 -14.69 22.74
CA ARG A 613 8.84 -15.50 22.94
C ARG A 613 9.16 -16.92 23.36
N ASN A 614 10.16 -17.56 22.74
CA ASN A 614 10.59 -18.90 23.09
C ASN A 614 11.21 -18.96 24.49
N SER A 615 12.02 -17.96 24.87
CA SER A 615 12.59 -17.84 26.22
C SER A 615 11.54 -17.60 27.30
N LEU A 616 10.43 -16.93 26.98
CA LEU A 616 9.31 -16.76 27.91
C LEU A 616 8.51 -18.06 28.06
N LYS A 617 8.32 -18.82 26.98
CA LYS A 617 7.63 -20.12 27.02
C LYS A 617 8.41 -21.15 27.85
N SER A 618 9.73 -21.22 27.69
CA SER A 618 10.56 -22.15 28.46
C SER A 618 10.56 -21.86 29.96
N LYS A 619 10.41 -20.59 30.37
CA LYS A 619 10.28 -20.21 31.80
C LYS A 619 8.93 -20.58 32.42
N VAL A 620 7.86 -20.75 31.63
CA VAL A 620 6.51 -21.07 32.13
C VAL A 620 6.29 -22.58 32.28
N MET A 621 7.24 -23.44 31.86
CA MET A 621 7.25 -24.85 32.25
C MET A 621 8.22 -25.12 33.41
N PRO A 622 7.75 -25.09 34.66
CA PRO A 622 8.32 -25.92 35.72
C PRO A 622 7.40 -27.11 36.04
N THR A 623 8.02 -28.30 36.08
CA THR A 623 7.72 -29.53 36.87
C THR A 623 6.25 -29.87 37.23
N PRO A 624 5.74 -31.08 36.92
CA PRO A 624 4.39 -31.48 37.31
C PRO A 624 4.33 -31.70 38.82
N THR A 625 3.96 -30.66 39.57
CA THR A 625 3.52 -30.78 40.95
C THR A 625 2.02 -30.56 40.98
N VAL A 626 1.33 -31.65 41.31
CA VAL A 626 -0.11 -31.69 41.52
C VAL A 626 -0.43 -30.84 42.75
N THR A 627 -0.98 -29.65 42.55
CA THR A 627 -1.80 -28.97 43.56
C THR A 627 -2.95 -28.24 42.87
N LYS A 628 -4.16 -28.75 43.12
CA LYS A 628 -5.43 -28.10 42.79
C LYS A 628 -5.60 -26.85 43.66
N SER A 629 -5.96 -25.72 43.04
CA SER A 629 -6.84 -24.65 43.54
C SER A 629 -6.35 -23.26 43.10
N GLY A 630 -7.30 -22.38 42.75
CA GLY A 630 -7.04 -20.95 42.57
C GLY A 630 -7.38 -20.41 41.19
N THR A 631 -8.50 -19.71 41.11
CA THR A 631 -9.06 -18.86 40.03
C THR A 631 -8.07 -18.14 39.09
N PRO A 632 -8.42 -17.98 37.79
CA PRO A 632 -7.61 -17.23 36.84
C PRO A 632 -7.78 -15.70 37.01
N PRO A 633 -6.77 -14.88 36.70
CA PRO A 633 -6.86 -13.42 36.77
C PRO A 633 -7.70 -12.85 35.61
N PRO A 634 -8.28 -11.63 35.77
CA PRO A 634 -9.20 -11.05 34.80
C PRO A 634 -8.46 -10.62 33.52
N SER A 635 -8.99 -11.07 32.38
CA SER A 635 -8.54 -10.62 31.06
C SER A 635 -9.06 -9.20 30.79
N GLY A 636 -8.15 -8.26 30.58
CA GLY A 636 -8.47 -6.90 30.17
C GLY A 636 -7.31 -6.29 29.42
N SER A 637 -7.20 -6.58 28.12
CA SER A 637 -6.64 -5.64 27.13
C SER A 637 -6.90 -6.17 25.73
N ASP A 638 -8.02 -5.78 25.13
CA ASP A 638 -8.13 -5.74 23.68
C ASP A 638 -7.17 -4.64 23.18
N ARG A 639 -5.96 -5.07 22.82
CA ARG A 639 -5.04 -4.32 21.98
C ARG A 639 -4.92 -5.13 20.69
N PRO A 640 -4.83 -4.50 19.51
CA PRO A 640 -4.56 -5.23 18.28
C PRO A 640 -3.29 -6.07 18.49
N LEU A 641 -3.48 -7.39 18.55
CA LEU A 641 -2.41 -8.35 18.75
C LEU A 641 -1.50 -8.27 17.53
N SER A 642 -0.19 -8.23 17.77
CA SER A 642 0.76 -8.12 16.68
C SER A 642 0.65 -9.34 15.76
N VAL A 643 0.76 -9.10 14.45
CA VAL A 643 0.80 -10.07 13.34
C VAL A 643 1.58 -11.36 13.62
N ASP A 644 2.57 -11.33 14.50
CA ASP A 644 3.45 -12.46 14.79
C ASP A 644 2.90 -13.39 15.88
N THR A 645 1.88 -12.95 16.62
CA THR A 645 1.34 -13.71 17.76
C THR A 645 0.41 -14.83 17.30
N ASP A 646 -0.36 -14.62 16.23
CA ASP A 646 -1.47 -15.49 15.84
C ASP A 646 -1.03 -16.62 14.87
N ALA A 647 -0.18 -16.33 13.88
CA ALA A 647 0.34 -17.32 12.93
C ALA A 647 1.24 -18.34 13.62
N GLU A 648 2.14 -17.86 14.48
CA GLU A 648 3.11 -18.73 15.14
C GLU A 648 2.49 -19.53 16.28
N THR A 649 1.48 -19.00 16.99
CA THR A 649 0.73 -19.84 17.94
C THR A 649 0.04 -20.98 17.21
N ALA A 650 -0.60 -20.71 16.08
CA ALA A 650 -1.23 -21.74 15.28
C ALA A 650 -0.25 -22.75 14.67
N PHE A 651 0.90 -22.28 14.16
CA PHE A 651 1.92 -23.15 13.58
C PHE A 651 2.59 -24.04 14.64
N THR A 652 2.78 -23.53 15.86
CA THR A 652 3.34 -24.33 16.98
C THR A 652 2.33 -25.29 17.59
N HIS A 653 1.04 -24.97 17.57
CA HIS A 653 -0.02 -25.86 18.03
C HIS A 653 -0.56 -26.64 16.83
N ASN A 654 0.10 -27.75 16.48
CA ASN A 654 -0.27 -28.66 15.40
C ASN A 654 -1.59 -29.44 15.71
N HIS A 655 -2.60 -28.77 16.27
CA HIS A 655 -3.86 -29.34 16.71
C HIS A 655 -5.04 -28.37 16.46
N PRO A 656 -6.01 -28.71 15.61
CA PRO A 656 -7.12 -27.81 15.23
C PRO A 656 -8.19 -27.61 16.31
N ARG A 657 -8.00 -28.13 17.53
CA ARG A 657 -9.08 -28.24 18.55
C ARG A 657 -9.03 -27.25 19.71
N SER A 658 -7.91 -26.57 19.97
CA SER A 658 -7.75 -25.79 21.21
C SER A 658 -8.35 -24.38 21.21
N PHE A 659 -9.02 -23.93 20.13
CA PHE A 659 -9.56 -22.56 20.03
C PHE A 659 -11.08 -22.45 20.18
N PHE A 660 -11.81 -23.56 20.36
CA PHE A 660 -13.28 -23.55 20.52
C PHE A 660 -13.72 -23.29 21.97
N ARG A 661 -13.29 -22.18 22.57
CA ARG A 661 -13.96 -21.70 23.79
C ARG A 661 -13.83 -20.20 23.90
N ASN A 662 -14.87 -19.47 23.46
CA ASN A 662 -15.19 -18.16 24.02
C ASN A 662 -16.69 -17.88 23.89
N LYS A 663 -17.30 -17.61 25.06
CA LYS A 663 -18.69 -17.19 25.28
C LYS A 663 -18.81 -15.68 25.10
N ARG A 664 -19.95 -15.22 24.59
CA ARG A 664 -20.39 -13.81 24.57
C ARG A 664 -20.67 -13.30 26.00
N ILE A 665 -20.26 -12.08 26.34
CA ILE A 665 -20.80 -11.31 27.49
C ILE A 665 -21.00 -9.84 27.08
N HIS A 666 -22.14 -9.29 27.52
CA HIS A 666 -22.62 -7.91 27.35
C HIS A 666 -21.77 -6.88 28.11
N ILE A 667 -21.66 -5.66 27.58
CA ILE A 667 -20.96 -4.52 28.20
C ILE A 667 -21.98 -3.57 28.84
N SER A 668 -21.74 -3.21 30.10
CA SER A 668 -22.31 -2.03 30.78
C SER A 668 -21.13 -1.15 31.24
N PRO A 669 -21.23 0.19 31.25
CA PRO A 669 -20.09 1.04 31.60
C PRO A 669 -20.11 1.40 33.08
N SER A 670 -18.96 1.35 33.76
CA SER A 670 -18.78 2.03 35.05
C SER A 670 -17.38 2.66 35.18
N ASN A 671 -17.44 3.99 35.21
CA ASN A 671 -16.60 5.02 35.83
C ASN A 671 -15.33 4.65 36.64
N SER A 672 -14.26 5.39 36.29
CA SER A 672 -13.28 6.12 37.12
C SER A 672 -12.86 5.56 38.49
N GLY A 673 -11.54 5.42 38.67
CA GLY A 673 -10.91 5.20 39.97
C GLY A 673 -9.45 5.66 39.99
N THR A 674 -9.28 6.80 40.62
CA THR A 674 -8.11 7.60 41.02
C THR A 674 -6.85 6.86 41.48
N SER A 675 -5.72 7.53 41.23
CA SER A 675 -4.35 7.30 41.69
C SER A 675 -4.15 7.24 43.21
N THR A 676 -3.16 6.45 43.65
CA THR A 676 -2.31 6.76 44.82
C THR A 676 -0.85 6.34 44.60
N PRO A 677 0.13 7.07 45.21
CA PRO A 677 1.55 6.94 44.89
C PRO A 677 2.38 6.21 45.97
N ARG A 678 3.60 5.85 45.53
CA ARG A 678 4.84 5.68 46.31
C ARG A 678 5.13 4.28 46.90
N ASP A 679 6.17 3.64 46.36
CA ASP A 679 7.31 3.30 47.22
C ASP A 679 8.62 3.27 46.42
N GLY A 680 9.66 3.85 47.03
CA GLY A 680 10.97 4.06 46.42
C GLY A 680 12.01 3.09 46.95
N ARG A 681 12.73 2.42 46.05
CA ARG A 681 14.16 2.08 46.15
C ARG A 681 14.62 1.45 44.83
N HIS A 682 15.79 1.90 44.34
CA HIS A 682 16.43 1.57 43.06
C HIS A 682 15.61 1.89 41.78
N GLN A 683 15.54 3.17 41.42
CA GLN A 683 15.24 3.55 40.04
C GLN A 683 16.53 3.45 39.22
N ASP A 684 16.57 2.45 38.34
CA ASP A 684 17.47 2.43 37.19
C ASP A 684 17.20 3.70 36.34
N PRO A 685 18.18 4.61 36.18
CA PRO A 685 17.97 5.89 35.49
C PRO A 685 17.59 5.74 34.00
N LEU A 686 17.59 4.52 33.47
CA LEU A 686 17.32 4.20 32.06
C LEU A 686 15.93 3.57 31.80
N ARG A 687 15.01 3.63 32.78
CA ARG A 687 13.67 3.04 32.66
C ARG A 687 12.76 3.78 31.66
N SER A 688 12.98 5.07 31.43
CA SER A 688 12.16 5.86 30.51
C SER A 688 12.75 5.91 29.09
N PRO A 689 11.94 5.63 28.04
CA PRO A 689 12.38 5.75 26.65
C PRO A 689 12.84 7.18 26.26
N ALA A 690 12.39 8.20 26.99
CA ALA A 690 12.83 9.58 26.78
C ALA A 690 14.25 9.82 27.34
N ALA A 691 14.56 9.30 28.55
CA ALA A 691 15.89 9.42 29.14
C ALA A 691 16.95 8.64 28.34
N ARG A 692 16.61 7.44 27.85
CA ARG A 692 17.52 6.67 26.97
C ARG A 692 17.81 7.39 25.66
N ARG A 693 16.81 8.04 25.05
CA ARG A 693 17.02 8.84 23.82
C ARG A 693 17.91 10.06 24.06
N LYS A 694 17.73 10.76 25.19
CA LYS A 694 18.61 11.88 25.57
C LYS A 694 20.04 11.40 25.82
N TRP A 695 20.21 10.28 26.53
CA TRP A 695 21.52 9.67 26.76
C TRP A 695 22.18 9.18 25.46
N ALA A 696 21.46 8.47 24.59
CA ALA A 696 21.97 8.05 23.28
C ALA A 696 22.34 9.25 22.39
N SER A 697 21.56 10.34 22.41
CA SER A 697 21.92 11.58 21.71
C SER A 697 23.18 12.21 22.28
N SER A 698 23.42 12.10 23.60
CA SER A 698 24.65 12.56 24.24
C SER A 698 25.87 11.73 23.82
N LEU A 699 25.71 10.40 23.65
CA LEU A 699 26.76 9.52 23.11
C LEU A 699 27.11 9.83 21.66
N LEU A 700 26.12 10.22 20.85
CA LEU A 700 26.38 10.70 19.50
C LEU A 700 27.14 12.04 19.57
N ASN A 701 26.85 12.93 20.51
CA ASN A 701 27.49 14.25 20.58
C ASN A 701 28.87 14.28 21.25
N THR A 702 29.30 13.21 21.94
CA THR A 702 30.61 13.15 22.61
C THR A 702 31.81 12.99 21.67
N GLY A 703 31.60 12.84 20.36
CA GLY A 703 32.68 12.66 19.37
C GLY A 703 33.36 13.93 18.88
N ASP A 704 32.96 15.13 19.34
CA ASP A 704 33.36 16.40 18.70
C ASP A 704 33.74 17.51 19.72
N LYS A 705 34.53 17.16 20.74
CA LYS A 705 35.12 18.15 21.67
C LYS A 705 36.63 18.09 21.65
N THR A 706 37.24 18.80 20.71
CA THR A 706 38.54 19.43 20.92
C THR A 706 38.37 20.55 21.96
N GLN A 707 39.22 20.52 22.98
CA GLN A 707 39.19 21.42 24.13
C GLN A 707 39.60 22.84 23.72
N VAL A 708 38.73 23.82 23.98
CA VAL A 708 39.13 25.19 24.32
C VAL A 708 38.20 25.66 25.43
N SER A 709 38.76 25.89 26.60
CA SER A 709 38.08 26.45 27.78
C SER A 709 38.44 27.92 27.93
N PRO A 710 37.48 28.81 28.24
CA PRO A 710 37.75 30.05 28.94
C PRO A 710 37.12 30.05 30.36
N PRO A 711 37.58 30.94 31.26
CA PRO A 711 37.47 30.75 32.70
C PRO A 711 36.17 31.29 33.30
N SER A 712 35.96 30.82 34.53
CA SER A 712 34.87 31.05 35.47
C SER A 712 34.66 32.49 35.93
N ILE A 713 33.39 32.94 35.97
CA ILE A 713 32.89 33.94 36.93
C ILE A 713 31.49 33.51 37.41
N ASN A 714 31.29 33.56 38.72
CA ASN A 714 30.08 33.17 39.45
C ASN A 714 29.04 34.33 39.57
N PRO A 715 27.82 34.06 40.05
CA PRO A 715 26.58 34.69 39.58
C PRO A 715 26.02 35.81 40.47
N LEU A 716 25.16 36.66 39.92
CA LEU A 716 24.20 37.46 40.71
C LEU A 716 22.90 37.73 39.92
N ALA A 717 21.78 37.52 40.65
CA ALA A 717 20.41 38.05 40.58
C ALA A 717 20.04 39.01 39.41
N SER A 718 18.85 39.02 38.79
CA SER A 718 17.49 39.01 39.35
C SER A 718 16.44 39.20 38.24
N HIS A 719 15.17 38.89 38.55
CA HIS A 719 13.91 39.54 38.12
C HIS A 719 13.46 39.68 36.65
N SER A 720 12.32 39.01 36.37
CA SER A 720 11.05 39.48 35.75
C SER A 720 11.02 40.54 34.64
N GLY A 721 10.16 40.28 33.64
CA GLY A 721 9.34 41.33 33.02
C GLY A 721 9.22 41.25 31.50
N SER A 722 7.99 41.02 31.04
CA SER A 722 7.52 41.22 29.67
C SER A 722 7.57 42.70 29.27
N ASP A 723 7.93 43.01 28.02
CA ASP A 723 7.02 43.51 26.98
C ASP A 723 7.75 44.22 25.82
N SER A 724 7.07 44.11 24.68
CA SER A 724 7.35 44.61 23.32
C SER A 724 7.87 46.04 23.20
N PHE A 725 8.75 46.30 22.22
CA PHE A 725 8.87 47.62 21.58
C PHE A 725 9.47 47.50 20.16
N PHE A 726 8.63 47.50 19.11
CA PHE A 726 9.05 48.00 17.80
C PHE A 726 9.12 49.52 17.89
N THR A 727 10.31 50.11 17.69
CA THR A 727 10.51 51.32 16.86
C THR A 727 11.92 51.85 17.05
N ARG A 728 12.67 51.92 15.94
CA ARG A 728 13.50 53.06 15.49
C ARG A 728 14.58 52.54 14.54
N LEU A 729 14.47 52.92 13.27
CA LEU A 729 15.33 53.97 12.72
C LEU A 729 14.91 54.28 11.28
N ARG A 730 14.73 55.57 11.05
CA ARG A 730 14.35 56.20 9.80
C ARG A 730 15.61 56.85 9.22
N THR A 731 15.80 56.72 7.90
CA THR A 731 16.38 57.68 6.93
C THR A 731 17.81 58.20 7.06
N ARG A 732 18.57 58.08 5.95
CA ARG A 732 19.18 59.17 5.13
C ARG A 732 19.93 58.50 3.95
N SER A 733 19.48 58.61 2.70
CA SER A 733 19.55 59.72 1.72
C SER A 733 20.82 59.73 0.87
N LEU A 734 20.66 59.72 -0.46
CA LEU A 734 21.42 60.38 -1.56
C LEU A 734 21.24 59.52 -2.85
N SER A 735 20.38 59.93 -3.80
CA SER A 735 20.64 60.76 -5.00
C SER A 735 21.45 60.00 -6.08
N THR A 736 21.15 59.95 -7.39
CA THR A 736 20.35 60.79 -8.31
C THR A 736 20.41 60.19 -9.74
N LEU A 737 19.50 60.67 -10.61
CA LEU A 737 19.42 60.60 -12.10
C LEU A 737 18.71 59.36 -12.70
N SER A 738 17.40 59.42 -13.03
CA SER A 738 16.71 60.16 -14.12
C SER A 738 17.00 59.57 -15.51
N THR A 739 16.03 59.03 -16.24
CA THR A 739 15.12 59.87 -17.04
C THR A 739 13.92 59.10 -17.62
N ALA A 740 12.79 59.84 -17.71
CA ALA A 740 11.71 59.82 -18.71
C ALA A 740 10.73 58.62 -18.76
N ALA A 741 9.42 58.77 -18.89
CA ALA A 741 8.58 59.94 -19.15
C ALA A 741 7.17 59.79 -18.53
N THR A 742 6.60 60.92 -18.15
CA THR A 742 5.21 61.20 -17.76
C THR A 742 4.34 61.43 -19.03
N PRO A 743 3.06 61.90 -18.98
CA PRO A 743 2.07 62.05 -17.90
C PRO A 743 0.63 61.59 -18.29
N LYS A 744 -0.28 61.48 -17.31
CA LYS A 744 -1.50 62.33 -17.17
C LYS A 744 -2.47 61.80 -16.08
N GLU A 745 -2.42 62.48 -14.92
CA GLU A 745 -3.51 63.13 -14.18
C GLU A 745 -4.94 63.05 -14.79
N LEU A 746 -6.08 62.92 -14.08
CA LEU A 746 -6.55 63.38 -12.75
C LEU A 746 -8.00 62.78 -12.48
N PRO A 747 -8.80 63.10 -11.43
CA PRO A 747 -9.31 62.12 -10.45
C PRO A 747 -10.86 62.11 -10.24
N LEU A 748 -11.30 61.52 -9.10
CA LEU A 748 -12.65 61.51 -8.44
C LEU A 748 -13.55 60.32 -8.87
N GLU A 749 -14.36 59.65 -8.05
CA GLU A 749 -14.84 59.83 -6.68
C GLU A 749 -15.51 58.51 -6.19
N ALA A 750 -15.54 58.33 -4.86
CA ALA A 750 -16.60 57.72 -4.03
C ALA A 750 -17.10 56.25 -4.19
N ALA A 751 -16.96 55.53 -3.05
CA ALA A 751 -17.96 54.67 -2.36
C ALA A 751 -18.39 53.34 -3.06
N GLU A 752 -18.60 52.18 -2.42
CA GLU A 752 -19.06 51.81 -1.08
C GLU A 752 -18.56 50.42 -0.68
N ASP A 753 -18.50 50.19 0.64
CA ASP A 753 -18.80 48.96 1.38
C ASP A 753 -17.95 47.69 1.19
N ALA A 754 -16.92 47.63 2.02
CA ALA A 754 -16.48 46.41 2.67
C ALA A 754 -17.12 46.31 4.07
N TRP A 755 -17.50 45.10 4.48
CA TRP A 755 -17.18 44.41 5.76
C TRP A 755 -18.08 43.18 5.88
N SER A 756 -17.51 41.96 5.82
CA SER A 756 -17.12 41.11 6.97
C SER A 756 -18.34 40.34 7.51
N THR A 757 -18.36 39.05 7.88
CA THR A 757 -17.45 38.00 8.38
C THR A 757 -18.24 36.68 8.13
N ASP A 758 -17.73 35.44 8.06
CA ASP A 758 -16.83 34.74 8.98
C ASP A 758 -16.54 33.30 8.47
N SER A 759 -15.51 32.67 9.05
CA SER A 759 -15.27 31.21 9.16
C SER A 759 -14.32 30.49 8.16
N SER A 760 -13.02 30.63 8.43
CA SER A 760 -12.06 29.57 8.85
C SER A 760 -12.19 28.11 8.36
N SER A 761 -11.15 27.63 7.66
CA SER A 761 -10.35 26.40 7.91
C SER A 761 -9.38 26.20 6.72
N ASP A 762 -8.15 26.72 6.76
CA ASP A 762 -6.92 26.08 7.26
C ASP A 762 -6.50 24.81 6.48
N ASP A 763 -5.68 25.01 5.43
CA ASP A 763 -4.88 23.97 4.76
C ASP A 763 -3.50 24.57 4.45
N GLY A 764 -2.51 24.17 5.25
CA GLY A 764 -1.13 24.67 5.18
C GLY A 764 -0.35 24.11 4.00
N LEU A 765 -0.09 24.96 3.01
CA LEU A 765 0.93 24.77 1.98
C LEU A 765 2.23 25.47 2.43
N VAL A 766 3.29 24.68 2.64
CA VAL A 766 4.64 25.19 2.85
C VAL A 766 5.27 25.41 1.47
N GLU A 767 5.24 26.65 0.99
CA GLU A 767 6.09 27.14 -0.09
C GLU A 767 7.48 27.45 0.46
N PHE A 768 8.51 26.86 -0.14
CA PHE A 768 9.90 27.26 0.07
C PHE A 768 10.25 28.35 -0.94
N LEU A 769 10.52 29.54 -0.43
CA LEU A 769 11.11 30.67 -1.16
C LEU A 769 12.58 30.37 -1.48
N ASP A 770 12.94 30.72 -2.71
CA ASP A 770 14.24 30.60 -3.35
C ASP A 770 14.99 31.92 -3.11
N ASP A 771 16.02 31.92 -2.25
CA ASP A 771 16.97 33.02 -2.16
C ASP A 771 18.37 32.50 -2.55
N ARG A 772 18.79 32.94 -3.73
CA ARG A 772 20.15 32.80 -4.25
C ARG A 772 20.98 34.00 -3.78
N GLU A 773 22.07 33.74 -3.07
CA GLU A 773 23.25 34.60 -3.15
C GLU A 773 24.48 33.77 -3.52
N HIS A 774 25.15 34.24 -4.56
CA HIS A 774 26.40 33.73 -5.11
C HIS A 774 27.59 34.30 -4.31
N SER A 775 28.53 33.45 -3.91
CA SER A 775 29.90 33.86 -3.60
C SER A 775 30.89 32.93 -4.31
N SER A 776 31.43 33.41 -5.42
CA SER A 776 32.56 32.84 -6.15
C SER A 776 33.88 33.31 -5.52
N VAL A 777 34.73 32.37 -5.12
CA VAL A 777 36.15 32.62 -4.82
C VAL A 777 36.95 31.89 -5.89
N PHE A 778 37.57 32.68 -6.78
CA PHE A 778 38.66 32.24 -7.65
C PHE A 778 39.97 32.40 -6.88
N VAL A 779 40.80 31.36 -6.90
CA VAL A 779 42.21 31.42 -6.51
C VAL A 779 43.02 31.26 -7.78
N GLU A 780 43.81 32.29 -8.09
CA GLU A 780 44.93 32.28 -9.04
C GLU A 780 46.03 31.35 -8.50
N GLU A 781 46.62 30.55 -9.38
CA GLU A 781 48.00 30.09 -9.19
C GLU A 781 48.72 30.15 -10.54
N ASP A 782 49.87 30.82 -10.48
CA ASP A 782 50.84 31.07 -11.54
C ASP A 782 51.66 29.82 -11.91
N VAL A 783 52.23 29.92 -13.13
CA VAL A 783 53.29 29.12 -13.80
C VAL A 783 52.86 27.91 -14.62
#